data_AF-B3RU71-F1
#
_entry.id   AF-B3RU71-F1
#
_cell.length_a   1.000
_cell.length_b   1.000
_cell.length_c   1.000
_cell.angle_alpha   90.00
_cell.angle_beta   90.00
_cell.angle_gamma   90.00
#
_symmetry.space_group_name_H-M   'P 1'
#
loop_
_entity.id
_entity.type
_entity.pdbx_description
1 polymer ?
#
loop_
_entity_poly.entity_id
_entity_poly.type
_entity_poly.pdbx_seq_one_letter_code
_entity_poly.pdbx_strand_id
1 'polypeptide(L)'
;RLQLPILSQEDSIMAAIKENPVTIICGETGCGKTTQVPQFLYEYGFTSMMIGVTEPRRVAAISVSKRVAEEMSMATSQVSYQIRYQGNATDDTRIKFMTDGILLKEVEKDFLLKKYAVIVLDEAHERSVFTDILIGLLSRIVPLRNKKGIPLKLIIMSATLRVADFSENKRLFPIPPPVVKVETRQYPVSVHFSKKTPENYVAEAYRKVCKIHRQLKDGGILVFLTGQAEISALCRKLRRTFPECSKINETDTTGSILVLTCAIPVVICLLKNTSPPKLEDRDCEIDCVDDLYDNGLASDDDESQSDDDVPQANDSNLPLYVLPLFSLLSGKRQSLVFQPPPEGTRLCVVATNIAETSITIPNIKYVVDSGKVKRRYFDKVTGISSFVVTWTSKASANQRAGRAGRTEPGHCYRLYSSAIFNNEFDDFSPPEMIRRPVDDLVLQMKAIGIQKVINFPFPTCPEREALQAAEQLLFNLGSLEDKSNNTKKSYSITSLGKVMSQFPVAPRYAKMLVISEQYGCLPYVITLVAALTVKDIFFDIDEISQDSSKQVSNTKLRIKQTRKVWASEGAKCLLGDYMVYLRSVGASEYAKNSIDFCAKTGLRYKAMTEIRKLRVQLTNTVNGINSSSNECVDPKMPPPTQIQCNLIRQIILAGMCNYVARKVPAEGIKDPKMKDAYQSCLTNDWVYIHPTSSLSNQLPEFVVYQEILETKRLYMKNVCAAQPDWFPKLLPSLCTFSKPLDDPPVRYDTDSGRIKCHMSCTFGPQAWPIPPAEVDYPESIEKYKWFAVFLLDGKIFPKLSAYSSKLLSSPKTMVKSWAKLQPRTESLLQALIHENIATRDSLAEKWKIKPDYLFDVYSRWLPQSYHEEVISMWPPVKTDE
;
A
#
# COMPACT_ATOMS: atom_id res chain seq x y z
N ARG A 1 -33.55 -19.79 7.24
CA ARG A 1 -32.53 -20.81 7.60
C ARG A 1 -32.76 -22.11 6.81
N LEU A 2 -33.83 -22.87 7.06
CA LEU A 2 -34.13 -24.21 6.48
C LEU A 2 -34.03 -24.37 4.95
N GLN A 3 -34.15 -23.29 4.17
CA GLN A 3 -34.02 -23.36 2.71
C GLN A 3 -32.57 -23.48 2.22
N LEU A 4 -31.58 -23.22 3.10
CA LEU A 4 -30.16 -23.25 2.75
C LEU A 4 -29.66 -24.69 2.57
N PRO A 5 -28.98 -25.01 1.46
CA PRO A 5 -28.51 -26.38 1.18
C PRO A 5 -27.59 -26.95 2.25
N ILE A 6 -26.74 -26.12 2.85
CA ILE A 6 -25.73 -26.55 3.82
C ILE A 6 -26.31 -27.23 5.07
N LEU A 7 -27.54 -26.92 5.46
CA LEU A 7 -28.17 -27.52 6.65
C LEU A 7 -28.39 -29.02 6.51
N SER A 8 -28.64 -29.51 5.29
CA SER A 8 -28.79 -30.95 5.04
C SER A 8 -27.52 -31.75 5.29
N GLN A 9 -26.36 -31.08 5.36
CA GLN A 9 -25.05 -31.68 5.57
C GLN A 9 -24.44 -31.29 6.92
N GLU A 10 -25.22 -30.72 7.84
CA GLU A 10 -24.74 -30.24 9.14
C GLU A 10 -23.97 -31.31 9.92
N ASP A 11 -24.56 -32.50 10.09
CA ASP A 11 -23.94 -33.60 10.84
C ASP A 11 -22.65 -34.09 10.17
N SER A 12 -22.62 -34.14 8.83
CA SER A 12 -21.43 -34.56 8.06
C SER A 12 -20.29 -33.53 8.21
N ILE A 13 -20.60 -32.24 8.12
CA ILE A 13 -19.65 -31.15 8.33
C ILE A 13 -19.08 -31.21 9.75
N MET A 14 -19.96 -31.37 10.75
CA MET A 14 -19.56 -31.36 12.15
C MET A 14 -18.79 -32.61 12.57
N ALA A 15 -19.11 -33.78 12.01
CA ALA A 15 -18.33 -35.00 12.16
C ALA A 15 -16.91 -34.80 11.62
N ALA A 16 -16.77 -34.29 10.40
CA ALA A 16 -15.46 -34.01 9.80
C ALA A 16 -14.61 -33.05 10.65
N ILE A 17 -15.22 -31.97 11.16
CA ILE A 17 -14.53 -30.98 12.02
C ILE A 17 -14.11 -31.61 13.36
N LYS A 18 -14.94 -32.46 13.98
CA LYS A 18 -14.63 -33.12 15.24
C LYS A 18 -13.47 -34.11 15.10
N GLU A 19 -13.49 -34.93 14.05
CA GLU A 19 -12.50 -35.97 13.80
C GLU A 19 -11.14 -35.41 13.35
N ASN A 20 -11.14 -34.29 12.62
CA ASN A 20 -9.93 -33.80 11.95
C ASN A 20 -9.45 -32.47 12.57
N PRO A 21 -8.13 -32.23 12.68
CA PRO A 21 -7.61 -30.95 13.17
C PRO A 21 -7.80 -29.82 12.15
N VAL A 22 -7.83 -30.15 10.86
CA VAL A 22 -8.01 -29.23 9.74
C VAL A 22 -9.10 -29.80 8.84
N THR A 23 -10.06 -28.99 8.41
CA THR A 23 -11.14 -29.40 7.48
C THR A 23 -11.31 -28.34 6.39
N ILE A 24 -11.51 -28.77 5.15
CA ILE A 24 -11.80 -27.88 4.03
C ILE A 24 -13.27 -28.03 3.65
N ILE A 25 -14.01 -26.92 3.58
CA ILE A 25 -15.42 -26.89 3.16
C ILE A 25 -15.53 -26.15 1.83
N CYS A 26 -15.98 -26.86 0.80
CA CYS A 26 -16.20 -26.32 -0.53
C CYS A 26 -17.68 -26.20 -0.82
N GLY A 27 -18.11 -25.08 -1.38
CA GLY A 27 -19.45 -24.94 -1.92
C GLY A 27 -19.63 -23.54 -2.49
N GLU A 28 -20.45 -23.35 -3.50
CA GLU A 28 -20.51 -22.06 -4.20
C GLU A 28 -21.08 -20.93 -3.32
N THR A 29 -21.01 -19.69 -3.80
CA THR A 29 -21.60 -18.55 -3.07
C THR A 29 -23.11 -18.73 -2.93
N GLY A 30 -23.65 -18.44 -1.74
CA GLY A 30 -25.10 -18.54 -1.48
C GLY A 30 -25.57 -19.88 -0.89
N CYS A 31 -24.71 -20.90 -0.76
CA CYS A 31 -25.10 -22.15 -0.09
C CYS A 31 -25.19 -22.05 1.44
N GLY A 32 -24.69 -20.96 2.04
CA GLY A 32 -24.80 -20.70 3.47
C GLY A 32 -23.55 -20.99 4.31
N LYS A 33 -22.39 -21.34 3.72
CA LYS A 33 -21.12 -21.61 4.45
C LYS A 33 -20.80 -20.54 5.50
N THR A 34 -20.63 -19.31 5.04
CA THR A 34 -20.23 -18.14 5.82
C THR A 34 -21.16 -17.85 7.00
N THR A 35 -22.46 -18.06 6.83
CA THR A 35 -23.46 -17.74 7.86
C THR A 35 -23.75 -18.93 8.79
N GLN A 36 -23.79 -20.16 8.28
CA GLN A 36 -24.25 -21.32 9.04
C GLN A 36 -23.13 -22.07 9.76
N VAL A 37 -21.92 -22.18 9.19
CA VAL A 37 -20.82 -22.92 9.84
C VAL A 37 -20.48 -22.37 11.24
N PRO A 38 -20.39 -21.04 11.46
CA PRO A 38 -20.19 -20.50 12.81
C PRO A 38 -21.33 -20.84 13.79
N GLN A 39 -22.57 -20.95 13.29
CA GLN A 39 -23.74 -21.35 14.09
C GLN A 39 -23.64 -22.81 14.50
N PHE A 40 -23.28 -23.71 13.57
CA PHE A 40 -23.07 -25.13 13.88
C PHE A 40 -21.99 -25.31 14.94
N LEU A 41 -20.85 -24.61 14.80
CA LEU A 41 -19.78 -24.64 15.80
C LEU A 41 -20.27 -24.18 17.18
N TYR A 42 -21.12 -23.16 17.22
CA TYR A 42 -21.71 -22.67 18.45
C TYR A 42 -22.66 -23.70 19.09
N GLU A 43 -23.59 -24.24 18.30
CA GLU A 43 -24.60 -25.23 18.73
C GLU A 43 -23.95 -26.53 19.22
N TYR A 44 -22.83 -26.93 18.62
CA TYR A 44 -22.06 -28.12 19.00
C TYR A 44 -21.07 -27.89 20.15
N GLY A 45 -21.09 -26.73 20.81
CA GLY A 45 -20.37 -26.49 22.06
C GLY A 45 -18.89 -26.11 21.92
N PHE A 46 -18.43 -25.64 20.76
CA PHE A 46 -17.05 -25.14 20.60
C PHE A 46 -16.78 -23.78 21.27
N THR A 47 -17.72 -23.31 22.11
CA THR A 47 -17.74 -21.98 22.74
C THR A 47 -17.07 -21.92 24.12
N SER A 48 -16.44 -23.01 24.57
CA SER A 48 -15.53 -22.99 25.73
C SER A 48 -14.39 -21.98 25.54
N MET A 49 -14.05 -21.68 24.29
CA MET A 49 -13.24 -20.55 23.85
C MET A 49 -13.95 -19.85 22.67
N MET A 50 -13.36 -18.78 22.11
CA MET A 50 -13.99 -18.07 21.01
C MET A 50 -13.89 -18.82 19.67
N ILE A 51 -14.88 -18.62 18.81
CA ILE A 51 -14.86 -18.99 17.39
C ILE A 51 -14.44 -17.75 16.60
N GLY A 52 -13.31 -17.83 15.90
CA GLY A 52 -12.83 -16.76 15.03
C GLY A 52 -13.17 -17.06 13.58
N VAL A 53 -13.80 -16.12 12.87
CA VAL A 53 -14.10 -16.23 11.43
C VAL A 53 -13.41 -15.08 10.71
N THR A 54 -12.54 -15.39 9.75
CA THR A 54 -11.88 -14.37 8.94
C THR A 54 -12.55 -14.18 7.60
N GLU A 55 -12.64 -12.91 7.21
CA GLU A 55 -13.18 -12.45 5.95
C GLU A 55 -12.14 -11.57 5.25
N PRO A 56 -11.89 -11.71 3.94
CA PRO A 56 -10.93 -10.85 3.25
C PRO A 56 -11.38 -9.38 3.22
N ARG A 57 -12.68 -9.11 3.39
CA ARG A 57 -13.28 -7.78 3.20
C ARG A 57 -13.95 -7.26 4.46
N ARG A 58 -13.69 -5.98 4.76
CA ARG A 58 -14.30 -5.28 5.91
C ARG A 58 -15.83 -5.27 5.88
N VAL A 59 -16.42 -5.03 4.71
CA VAL A 59 -17.88 -4.96 4.56
C VAL A 59 -18.51 -6.33 4.81
N ALA A 60 -17.87 -7.41 4.34
CA ALA A 60 -18.31 -8.78 4.59
C ALA A 60 -18.28 -9.09 6.09
N ALA A 61 -17.17 -8.83 6.77
CA ALA A 61 -17.04 -9.06 8.22
C ALA A 61 -18.15 -8.36 9.04
N ILE A 62 -18.46 -7.08 8.73
CA ILE A 62 -19.54 -6.35 9.42
C ILE A 62 -20.91 -6.93 9.07
N SER A 63 -21.19 -7.13 7.78
CA SER A 63 -22.52 -7.54 7.30
C SER A 63 -22.87 -8.95 7.76
N VAL A 64 -21.92 -9.88 7.68
CA VAL A 64 -22.11 -11.27 8.09
C VAL A 64 -22.26 -11.36 9.60
N SER A 65 -21.45 -10.64 10.37
CA SER A 65 -21.59 -10.58 11.84
C SER A 65 -22.99 -10.14 12.26
N LYS A 66 -23.50 -9.06 11.68
CA LYS A 66 -24.88 -8.60 11.94
C LYS A 66 -25.91 -9.64 11.55
N ARG A 67 -25.76 -10.23 10.36
CA ARG A 67 -26.68 -11.25 9.85
C ARG A 67 -26.73 -12.49 10.74
N VAL A 68 -25.58 -12.97 11.21
CA VAL A 68 -25.51 -14.14 12.11
C VAL A 68 -26.07 -13.79 13.49
N ALA A 69 -25.81 -12.58 14.01
CA ALA A 69 -26.42 -12.12 15.26
C ALA A 69 -27.96 -12.10 15.17
N GLU A 70 -28.51 -11.60 14.06
CA GLU A 70 -29.95 -11.61 13.78
C GLU A 70 -30.50 -13.04 13.65
N GLU A 71 -29.83 -13.93 12.91
CA GLU A 71 -30.27 -15.32 12.72
C GLU A 71 -30.26 -16.13 14.02
N MET A 72 -29.31 -15.87 14.92
CA MET A 72 -29.20 -16.54 16.21
C MET A 72 -30.01 -15.86 17.32
N SER A 73 -30.63 -14.70 17.05
CA SER A 73 -31.27 -13.85 18.07
C SER A 73 -30.34 -13.52 19.24
N MET A 74 -29.05 -13.27 18.94
CA MET A 74 -28.01 -12.95 19.93
C MET A 74 -27.64 -11.48 19.89
N ALA A 75 -27.14 -10.97 21.03
CA ALA A 75 -26.65 -9.60 21.10
C ALA A 75 -25.37 -9.41 20.26
N THR A 76 -25.18 -8.20 19.72
CA THR A 76 -23.97 -7.85 18.94
C THR A 76 -22.68 -7.86 19.77
N SER A 77 -22.76 -7.93 21.10
CA SER A 77 -21.64 -8.16 22.00
C SER A 77 -21.16 -9.62 22.00
N GLN A 78 -22.08 -10.57 21.80
CA GLN A 78 -21.78 -12.01 21.75
C GLN A 78 -21.35 -12.47 20.34
N VAL A 79 -21.99 -11.93 19.30
CA VAL A 79 -21.58 -12.10 17.90
C VAL A 79 -21.04 -10.77 17.40
N SER A 80 -19.72 -10.60 17.47
CA SER A 80 -19.05 -9.34 17.21
C SER A 80 -18.21 -9.38 15.94
N TYR A 81 -17.78 -8.22 15.49
CA TYR A 81 -16.79 -8.06 14.44
C TYR A 81 -15.62 -7.18 14.89
N GLN A 82 -14.44 -7.44 14.32
CA GLN A 82 -13.24 -6.63 14.49
C GLN A 82 -12.59 -6.39 13.13
N ILE A 83 -12.60 -5.13 12.68
CA ILE A 83 -11.94 -4.71 11.44
C ILE A 83 -10.90 -3.62 11.74
N ARG A 84 -10.12 -3.23 10.73
CA ARG A 84 -9.21 -2.09 10.86
C ARG A 84 -10.03 -0.82 11.16
N TYR A 85 -9.71 -0.16 12.28
CA TYR A 85 -10.31 1.06 12.85
C TYR A 85 -11.62 0.92 13.64
N GLN A 86 -12.27 -0.24 13.64
CA GLN A 86 -13.58 -0.41 14.25
C GLN A 86 -13.78 -1.83 14.72
N GLY A 87 -14.39 -1.99 15.88
CA GLY A 87 -14.85 -3.29 16.35
C GLY A 87 -15.77 -3.14 17.55
N ASN A 88 -16.52 -4.19 17.82
CA ASN A 88 -17.43 -4.30 18.96
C ASN A 88 -17.17 -5.58 19.77
N ALA A 89 -15.97 -6.16 19.63
CA ALA A 89 -15.57 -7.33 20.41
C ALA A 89 -15.39 -6.96 21.89
N THR A 90 -16.02 -7.73 22.76
CA THR A 90 -15.97 -7.62 24.23
C THR A 90 -15.59 -8.97 24.82
N ASP A 91 -15.43 -9.05 26.14
CA ASP A 91 -15.15 -10.33 26.82
C ASP A 91 -16.33 -11.33 26.72
N ASP A 92 -17.54 -10.84 26.44
CA ASP A 92 -18.74 -11.66 26.19
C ASP A 92 -18.78 -12.28 24.79
N THR A 93 -17.87 -11.89 23.91
CA THR A 93 -17.84 -12.38 22.52
C THR A 93 -17.60 -13.90 22.49
N ARG A 94 -18.48 -14.62 21.79
CA ARG A 94 -18.37 -16.05 21.52
C ARG A 94 -18.02 -16.32 20.06
N ILE A 95 -18.59 -15.55 19.14
CA ILE A 95 -18.28 -15.61 17.70
C ILE A 95 -17.73 -14.25 17.28
N LYS A 96 -16.52 -14.25 16.74
CA LYS A 96 -15.82 -13.05 16.32
C LYS A 96 -15.52 -13.11 14.83
N PHE A 97 -16.18 -12.27 14.06
CA PHE A 97 -15.85 -12.02 12.67
C PHE A 97 -14.71 -11.01 12.60
N MET A 98 -13.73 -11.21 11.73
CA MET A 98 -12.63 -10.27 11.60
C MET A 98 -12.03 -10.26 10.21
N THR A 99 -11.28 -9.22 9.86
CA THR A 99 -10.47 -9.30 8.65
C THR A 99 -9.21 -10.12 8.86
N ASP A 100 -8.70 -10.79 7.82
CA ASP A 100 -7.46 -11.58 7.87
C ASP A 100 -6.30 -10.85 8.57
N GLY A 101 -6.08 -9.57 8.24
CA GLY A 101 -5.02 -8.77 8.86
C GLY A 101 -5.18 -8.50 10.37
N ILE A 102 -6.39 -8.61 10.92
CA ILE A 102 -6.62 -8.53 12.38
C ILE A 102 -6.16 -9.82 13.04
N LEU A 103 -6.50 -10.98 12.46
CA LEU A 103 -6.04 -12.26 12.99
C LEU A 103 -4.50 -12.35 12.93
N LEU A 104 -3.86 -11.87 11.86
CA LEU A 104 -2.40 -11.84 11.76
C LEU A 104 -1.75 -11.05 12.90
N LYS A 105 -2.29 -9.86 13.22
CA LYS A 105 -1.83 -9.07 14.37
C LYS A 105 -2.06 -9.75 15.71
N GLU A 106 -3.09 -10.57 15.83
CA GLU A 106 -3.31 -11.38 17.04
C GLU A 106 -2.31 -12.53 17.13
N VAL A 107 -1.91 -13.15 16.02
CA VAL A 107 -0.83 -14.14 15.98
C VAL A 107 0.52 -13.52 16.36
N GLU A 108 0.80 -12.28 15.94
CA GLU A 108 2.01 -11.56 16.35
C GLU A 108 2.09 -11.34 17.87
N LYS A 109 0.94 -11.07 18.51
CA LYS A 109 0.86 -10.86 19.97
C LYS A 109 0.81 -12.17 20.76
N ASP A 110 0.01 -13.11 20.30
CA ASP A 110 -0.13 -14.46 20.86
C ASP A 110 -0.04 -15.48 19.73
N PHE A 111 1.17 -15.98 19.50
CA PHE A 111 1.46 -16.96 18.46
C PHE A 111 0.61 -18.23 18.58
N LEU A 112 0.17 -18.60 19.80
CA LEU A 112 -0.63 -19.79 20.03
C LEU A 112 -2.14 -19.52 19.95
N LEU A 113 -2.59 -18.29 19.73
CA LEU A 113 -4.02 -17.96 19.62
C LEU A 113 -4.88 -18.62 20.71
N LYS A 114 -4.43 -18.55 21.97
CA LYS A 114 -5.01 -19.31 23.10
C LYS A 114 -6.48 -18.95 23.37
N LYS A 115 -6.91 -17.77 22.89
CA LYS A 115 -8.28 -17.28 23.01
C LYS A 115 -9.30 -18.02 22.13
N TYR A 116 -8.84 -18.77 21.12
CA TYR A 116 -9.71 -19.40 20.13
C TYR A 116 -9.69 -20.94 20.25
N ALA A 117 -10.86 -21.57 20.12
CA ALA A 117 -10.99 -23.02 19.93
C ALA A 117 -11.02 -23.39 18.44
N VAL A 118 -11.60 -22.51 17.62
CA VAL A 118 -11.78 -22.72 16.19
C VAL A 118 -11.43 -21.45 15.43
N ILE A 119 -10.68 -21.61 14.34
CA ILE A 119 -10.45 -20.55 13.36
C ILE A 119 -11.02 -21.01 12.03
N VAL A 120 -11.90 -20.19 11.46
CA VAL A 120 -12.48 -20.34 10.13
C VAL A 120 -11.85 -19.29 9.23
N LEU A 121 -11.23 -19.72 8.14
CA LEU A 121 -10.72 -18.84 7.08
C LEU A 121 -11.70 -18.91 5.91
N ASP A 122 -12.51 -17.87 5.73
CA ASP A 122 -13.49 -17.82 4.64
C ASP A 122 -12.90 -17.26 3.34
N GLU A 123 -13.57 -17.54 2.23
CA GLU A 123 -13.26 -17.03 0.90
C GLU A 123 -11.80 -17.32 0.47
N ALA A 124 -11.25 -18.47 0.88
CA ALA A 124 -9.85 -18.85 0.63
C ALA A 124 -9.48 -18.91 -0.87
N HIS A 125 -10.48 -18.98 -1.75
CA HIS A 125 -10.32 -18.90 -3.20
C HIS A 125 -9.93 -17.50 -3.71
N GLU A 126 -10.12 -16.42 -2.94
CA GLU A 126 -9.62 -15.08 -3.32
C GLU A 126 -8.08 -15.03 -3.31
N ARG A 127 -7.41 -15.95 -2.58
CA ARG A 127 -5.94 -16.09 -2.52
C ARG A 127 -5.23 -14.76 -2.24
N SER A 128 -5.75 -14.05 -1.24
CA SER A 128 -5.16 -12.81 -0.74
C SER A 128 -3.83 -13.11 -0.04
N VAL A 129 -2.95 -12.10 0.02
CA VAL A 129 -1.65 -12.24 0.69
C VAL A 129 -1.82 -12.67 2.15
N PHE A 130 -2.75 -12.05 2.89
CA PHE A 130 -2.96 -12.36 4.30
C PHE A 130 -3.54 -13.75 4.53
N THR A 131 -4.49 -14.18 3.69
CA THR A 131 -5.08 -15.52 3.79
C THR A 131 -4.01 -16.60 3.60
N ASP A 132 -3.14 -16.47 2.60
CA ASP A 132 -2.08 -17.44 2.33
C ASP A 132 -1.07 -17.52 3.49
N ILE A 133 -0.74 -16.39 4.13
CA ILE A 133 0.13 -16.34 5.31
C ILE A 133 -0.53 -17.03 6.51
N LEU A 134 -1.81 -16.72 6.76
CA LEU A 134 -2.55 -17.31 7.87
C LEU A 134 -2.65 -18.83 7.71
N ILE A 135 -2.92 -19.34 6.51
CA ILE A 135 -2.92 -20.78 6.22
C ILE A 135 -1.54 -21.38 6.55
N GLY A 136 -0.45 -20.74 6.10
CA GLY A 136 0.91 -21.18 6.40
C GLY A 136 1.25 -21.16 7.90
N LEU A 137 0.87 -20.12 8.63
CA LEU A 137 1.08 -20.02 10.09
C LEU A 137 0.24 -21.05 10.84
N LEU A 138 -1.05 -21.15 10.52
CA LEU A 138 -1.99 -22.05 11.19
C LEU A 138 -1.66 -23.53 10.93
N SER A 139 -1.05 -23.86 9.77
CA SER A 139 -0.50 -25.20 9.51
C SER A 139 0.57 -25.62 10.53
N ARG A 140 1.23 -24.67 11.19
CA ARG A 140 2.20 -24.90 12.26
C ARG A 140 1.59 -24.73 13.65
N ILE A 141 0.74 -23.73 13.85
CA ILE A 141 0.10 -23.45 15.14
C ILE A 141 -0.80 -24.61 15.57
N VAL A 142 -1.60 -25.18 14.65
CA VAL A 142 -2.55 -26.26 14.97
C VAL A 142 -1.83 -27.52 15.52
N PRO A 143 -0.81 -28.09 14.85
CA PRO A 143 -0.05 -29.20 15.42
C PRO A 143 0.65 -28.87 16.73
N LEU A 144 1.21 -27.66 16.87
CA LEU A 144 1.86 -27.23 18.11
C LEU A 144 0.90 -27.17 19.29
N ARG A 145 -0.33 -26.71 19.05
CA ARG A 145 -1.40 -26.64 20.04
C ARG A 145 -1.93 -28.02 20.44
N ASN A 146 -2.12 -28.90 19.47
CA ASN A 146 -2.54 -30.28 19.73
C ASN A 146 -1.51 -31.01 20.62
N LYS A 147 -0.20 -30.81 20.36
CA LYS A 147 0.87 -31.34 21.21
C LYS A 147 0.88 -30.78 22.64
N LYS A 148 0.39 -29.56 22.84
CA LYS A 148 0.31 -28.89 24.15
C LYS A 148 -0.98 -29.22 24.91
N GLY A 149 -1.84 -30.10 24.39
CA GLY A 149 -3.11 -30.48 25.04
C GLY A 149 -4.21 -29.40 24.96
N ILE A 150 -4.02 -28.35 24.15
CA ILE A 150 -5.02 -27.29 23.96
C ILE A 150 -5.40 -27.28 22.48
N PRO A 151 -6.26 -28.19 22.00
CA PRO A 151 -6.48 -28.38 20.57
C PRO A 151 -7.08 -27.13 19.91
N LEU A 152 -6.74 -26.92 18.64
CA LEU A 152 -7.28 -25.87 17.78
C LEU A 152 -7.78 -26.50 16.49
N LYS A 153 -9.02 -26.18 16.11
CA LYS A 153 -9.59 -26.61 14.84
C LYS A 153 -9.42 -25.50 13.79
N LEU A 154 -8.94 -25.87 12.61
CA LEU A 154 -8.85 -24.99 11.46
C LEU A 154 -9.86 -25.42 10.39
N ILE A 155 -10.69 -24.47 9.95
CA ILE A 155 -11.64 -24.68 8.87
C ILE A 155 -11.30 -23.73 7.73
N ILE A 156 -11.11 -24.25 6.53
CA ILE A 156 -10.84 -23.45 5.33
C ILE A 156 -12.07 -23.53 4.43
N MET A 157 -12.74 -22.40 4.21
CA MET A 157 -13.94 -22.34 3.37
C MET A 157 -13.59 -21.73 2.01
N SER A 158 -14.08 -22.36 0.94
CA SER A 158 -13.83 -21.94 -0.43
C SER A 158 -15.08 -22.03 -1.29
N ALA A 159 -15.28 -21.03 -2.15
CA ALA A 159 -16.36 -21.04 -3.14
C ALA A 159 -16.06 -21.93 -4.35
N THR A 160 -14.78 -22.20 -4.62
CA THR A 160 -14.32 -22.95 -5.79
C THR A 160 -13.71 -24.30 -5.39
N LEU A 161 -13.74 -25.25 -6.32
CA LEU A 161 -13.14 -26.58 -6.16
C LEU A 161 -11.60 -26.59 -6.26
N ARG A 162 -10.94 -25.43 -6.35
CA ARG A 162 -9.47 -25.32 -6.39
C ARG A 162 -8.86 -25.49 -4.99
N VAL A 163 -9.06 -26.67 -4.42
CA VAL A 163 -8.51 -27.01 -3.11
C VAL A 163 -7.23 -27.82 -3.18
N ALA A 164 -6.83 -28.27 -4.37
CA ALA A 164 -5.57 -28.99 -4.60
C ALA A 164 -4.35 -28.25 -4.03
N ASP A 165 -4.27 -26.92 -4.23
CA ASP A 165 -3.22 -26.06 -3.68
C ASP A 165 -3.09 -26.16 -2.14
N PHE A 166 -4.15 -26.59 -1.45
CA PHE A 166 -4.18 -26.81 0.00
C PHE A 166 -4.11 -28.29 0.36
N SER A 167 -4.96 -29.13 -0.24
CA SER A 167 -5.11 -30.55 0.12
C SER A 167 -3.93 -31.40 -0.33
N GLU A 168 -3.35 -31.12 -1.49
CA GLU A 168 -2.25 -31.91 -2.06
C GLU A 168 -0.87 -31.35 -1.66
N ASN A 169 -0.83 -30.16 -1.06
CA ASN A 169 0.40 -29.50 -0.65
C ASN A 169 0.96 -30.10 0.65
N LYS A 170 1.84 -31.09 0.47
CA LYS A 170 2.54 -31.78 1.57
C LYS A 170 3.40 -30.87 2.46
N ARG A 171 3.77 -29.66 2.00
CA ARG A 171 4.52 -28.69 2.82
C ARG A 171 3.63 -27.97 3.82
N LEU A 172 2.37 -27.70 3.42
CA LEU A 172 1.34 -27.14 4.29
C LEU A 172 0.86 -28.21 5.26
N PHE A 173 0.27 -29.27 4.74
CA PHE A 173 -0.34 -30.33 5.53
C PHE A 173 0.31 -31.66 5.17
N PRO A 174 1.10 -32.27 6.08
CA PRO A 174 1.68 -33.59 5.84
C PRO A 174 0.62 -34.66 5.60
N ILE A 175 -0.54 -34.53 6.26
CA ILE A 175 -1.72 -35.35 6.07
C ILE A 175 -2.77 -34.48 5.36
N PRO A 176 -3.30 -34.91 4.21
CA PRO A 176 -4.25 -34.11 3.45
C PRO A 176 -5.54 -33.90 4.27
N PRO A 177 -6.00 -32.65 4.47
CA PRO A 177 -7.26 -32.40 5.17
C PRO A 177 -8.47 -32.91 4.36
N PRO A 178 -9.52 -33.42 5.04
CA PRO A 178 -10.75 -33.82 4.37
C PRO A 178 -11.43 -32.63 3.70
N VAL A 179 -12.00 -32.89 2.52
CA VAL A 179 -12.75 -31.89 1.74
C VAL A 179 -14.23 -32.26 1.76
N VAL A 180 -15.04 -31.44 2.42
CA VAL A 180 -16.50 -31.58 2.44
C VAL A 180 -17.10 -30.71 1.34
N LYS A 181 -17.85 -31.32 0.41
CA LYS A 181 -18.50 -30.62 -0.70
C LYS A 181 -19.97 -30.38 -0.41
N VAL A 182 -20.31 -29.11 -0.24
CA VAL A 182 -21.68 -28.63 -0.05
C VAL A 182 -22.32 -28.36 -1.41
N GLU A 183 -23.36 -29.12 -1.71
CA GLU A 183 -24.15 -28.95 -2.93
C GLU A 183 -24.92 -27.62 -2.91
N THR A 184 -25.16 -27.05 -4.08
CA THR A 184 -25.84 -25.76 -4.23
C THR A 184 -27.18 -25.93 -4.95
N ARG A 185 -28.20 -25.20 -4.50
CA ARG A 185 -29.45 -24.99 -5.24
C ARG A 185 -29.29 -23.74 -6.11
N GLN A 186 -28.43 -23.78 -7.12
CA GLN A 186 -28.42 -22.70 -8.13
C GLN A 186 -29.48 -22.98 -9.18
N TYR A 187 -30.13 -21.92 -9.67
CA TYR A 187 -30.93 -22.04 -10.87
C TYR A 187 -30.01 -22.23 -12.08
N PRO A 188 -30.39 -23.05 -13.06
CA PRO A 188 -29.53 -23.33 -14.20
C PRO A 188 -29.24 -22.05 -14.98
N VAL A 189 -27.96 -21.85 -15.33
CA VAL A 189 -27.50 -20.73 -16.18
C VAL A 189 -27.13 -21.28 -17.55
N SER A 190 -27.83 -20.85 -18.58
CA SER A 190 -27.47 -21.19 -19.97
C SER A 190 -26.34 -20.29 -20.45
N VAL A 191 -25.19 -20.89 -20.78
CA VAL A 191 -24.00 -20.17 -21.25
C VAL A 191 -23.95 -20.19 -22.78
N HIS A 192 -23.91 -18.99 -23.38
CA HIS A 192 -23.84 -18.78 -24.82
C HIS A 192 -22.48 -18.19 -25.19
N PHE A 193 -21.77 -18.82 -26.12
CA PHE A 193 -20.51 -18.30 -26.65
C PHE A 193 -20.74 -17.57 -27.97
N SER A 194 -20.02 -16.47 -28.18
CA SER A 194 -19.98 -15.82 -29.49
C SER A 194 -19.20 -16.68 -30.48
N LYS A 195 -19.64 -16.72 -31.75
CA LYS A 195 -18.92 -17.46 -32.81
C LYS A 195 -17.57 -16.83 -33.12
N LYS A 196 -17.51 -15.49 -33.12
CA LYS A 196 -16.29 -14.71 -33.34
C LYS A 196 -15.99 -13.89 -32.08
N THR A 197 -14.70 -13.72 -31.80
CA THR A 197 -14.24 -12.89 -30.69
C THR A 197 -13.86 -11.52 -31.24
N PRO A 198 -14.60 -10.45 -30.92
CA PRO A 198 -14.32 -9.11 -31.44
C PRO A 198 -13.12 -8.49 -30.71
N GLU A 199 -12.35 -7.67 -31.43
CA GLU A 199 -11.29 -6.87 -30.82
C GLU A 199 -11.88 -5.80 -29.88
N ASN A 200 -12.92 -5.08 -30.35
CA ASN A 200 -13.64 -4.10 -29.54
C ASN A 200 -14.83 -4.74 -28.79
N TYR A 201 -14.53 -5.34 -27.64
CA TYR A 201 -15.53 -5.95 -26.76
C TYR A 201 -16.57 -4.95 -26.20
N VAL A 202 -16.27 -3.65 -26.13
CA VAL A 202 -17.21 -2.63 -25.64
C VAL A 202 -18.34 -2.41 -26.66
N ALA A 203 -17.98 -2.34 -27.95
CA ALA A 203 -18.96 -2.22 -29.03
C ALA A 203 -19.84 -3.46 -29.14
N GLU A 204 -19.28 -4.66 -29.01
CA GLU A 204 -20.08 -5.89 -29.01
C GLU A 204 -20.96 -6.02 -27.76
N ALA A 205 -20.48 -5.60 -26.59
CA ALA A 205 -21.30 -5.54 -25.38
C ALA A 205 -22.55 -4.67 -25.60
N TYR A 206 -22.38 -3.49 -26.21
CA TYR A 206 -23.49 -2.61 -26.60
C TYR A 206 -24.49 -3.33 -27.51
N ARG A 207 -24.03 -3.94 -28.62
CA ARG A 207 -24.90 -4.67 -29.55
C ARG A 207 -25.65 -5.80 -28.85
N LYS A 208 -24.98 -6.53 -27.94
CA LYS A 208 -25.61 -7.62 -27.17
C LYS A 208 -26.67 -7.11 -26.20
N VAL A 209 -26.42 -6.02 -25.48
CA VAL A 209 -27.41 -5.41 -24.59
C VAL A 209 -28.63 -4.96 -25.37
N CYS A 210 -28.47 -4.27 -26.49
CA CYS A 210 -29.59 -3.87 -27.35
C CYS A 210 -30.41 -5.08 -27.81
N LYS A 211 -29.76 -6.17 -28.22
CA LYS A 211 -30.44 -7.40 -28.64
C LYS A 211 -31.22 -8.06 -27.50
N ILE A 212 -30.61 -8.16 -26.31
CA ILE A 212 -31.25 -8.72 -25.11
C ILE A 212 -32.46 -7.87 -24.71
N HIS A 213 -32.32 -6.54 -24.72
CA HIS A 213 -33.38 -5.61 -24.31
C HIS A 213 -34.58 -5.66 -25.26
N ARG A 214 -34.35 -5.75 -26.57
CA ARG A 214 -35.42 -5.77 -27.58
C ARG A 214 -36.12 -7.13 -27.75
N GLN A 215 -35.40 -8.24 -27.60
CA GLN A 215 -35.88 -9.56 -28.03
C GLN A 215 -36.20 -10.51 -26.88
N LEU A 216 -35.61 -10.31 -25.69
CA LEU A 216 -35.73 -11.26 -24.58
C LEU A 216 -36.65 -10.72 -23.48
N LYS A 217 -37.28 -11.65 -22.77
CA LYS A 217 -38.17 -11.38 -21.63
C LYS A 217 -37.53 -10.48 -20.58
N ASP A 218 -38.37 -9.79 -19.81
CA ASP A 218 -37.93 -8.92 -18.73
C ASP A 218 -37.06 -9.65 -17.70
N GLY A 219 -36.10 -8.90 -17.17
CA GLY A 219 -35.10 -9.35 -16.20
C GLY A 219 -33.85 -8.48 -16.26
N GLY A 220 -33.20 -8.25 -15.13
CA GLY A 220 -32.05 -7.36 -15.03
C GLY A 220 -30.88 -7.83 -15.91
N ILE A 221 -30.19 -6.86 -16.53
CA ILE A 221 -29.00 -7.07 -17.35
C ILE A 221 -27.76 -6.64 -16.56
N LEU A 222 -26.75 -7.49 -16.49
CA LEU A 222 -25.46 -7.19 -15.87
C LEU A 222 -24.34 -7.34 -16.91
N VAL A 223 -23.58 -6.27 -17.14
CA VAL A 223 -22.50 -6.22 -18.13
C VAL A 223 -21.16 -6.08 -17.41
N PHE A 224 -20.19 -6.95 -17.73
CA PHE A 224 -18.83 -6.87 -17.19
C PHE A 224 -17.87 -6.18 -18.15
N LEU A 225 -17.30 -5.04 -17.73
CA LEU A 225 -16.25 -4.29 -18.42
C LEU A 225 -15.02 -4.09 -17.52
N THR A 226 -13.92 -3.62 -18.10
CA THR A 226 -12.61 -3.65 -17.43
C THR A 226 -12.31 -2.39 -16.64
N GLY A 227 -12.81 -1.24 -17.09
CA GLY A 227 -12.46 0.07 -16.53
C GLY A 227 -13.60 1.07 -16.48
N GLN A 228 -13.42 2.12 -15.66
CA GLN A 228 -14.41 3.17 -15.47
C GLN A 228 -14.72 3.95 -16.76
N ALA A 229 -13.71 4.29 -17.57
CA ALA A 229 -13.90 5.00 -18.83
C ALA A 229 -14.81 4.23 -19.81
N GLU A 230 -14.60 2.92 -19.93
CA GLU A 230 -15.43 2.03 -20.76
C GLU A 230 -16.87 1.96 -20.26
N ILE A 231 -17.04 1.83 -18.93
CA ILE A 231 -18.35 1.81 -18.28
C ILE A 231 -19.12 3.10 -18.54
N SER A 232 -18.49 4.25 -18.29
CA SER A 232 -19.12 5.56 -18.51
C SER A 232 -19.49 5.79 -19.98
N ALA A 233 -18.63 5.37 -20.91
CA ALA A 233 -18.92 5.45 -22.34
C ALA A 233 -20.13 4.58 -22.74
N LEU A 234 -20.16 3.31 -22.29
CA LEU A 234 -21.28 2.42 -22.57
C LEU A 234 -22.59 2.90 -21.93
N CYS A 235 -22.55 3.37 -20.67
CA CYS A 235 -23.73 3.92 -20.00
C CYS A 235 -24.30 5.12 -20.76
N ARG A 236 -23.46 6.07 -21.21
CA ARG A 236 -23.91 7.22 -22.02
C ARG A 236 -24.52 6.77 -23.34
N LYS A 237 -23.88 5.82 -24.04
CA LYS A 237 -24.39 5.29 -25.32
C LYS A 237 -25.75 4.60 -25.15
N LEU A 238 -25.93 3.79 -24.11
CA LEU A 238 -27.20 3.12 -23.82
C LEU A 238 -28.31 4.11 -23.45
N ARG A 239 -28.03 5.11 -22.61
CA ARG A 239 -29.02 6.15 -22.25
C ARG A 239 -29.46 7.00 -23.44
N ARG A 240 -28.57 7.23 -24.41
CA ARG A 240 -28.93 7.90 -25.68
C ARG A 240 -29.81 7.03 -26.58
N THR A 241 -29.62 5.72 -26.52
CA THR A 241 -30.39 4.76 -27.35
C THR A 241 -31.77 4.51 -26.74
N PHE A 242 -31.86 4.39 -25.41
CA PHE A 242 -33.08 4.10 -24.66
C PHE A 242 -33.27 5.15 -23.55
N PRO A 243 -34.05 6.22 -23.81
CA PRO A 243 -34.36 7.24 -22.80
C PRO A 243 -35.19 6.68 -21.63
N GLU A 244 -35.05 7.28 -20.44
CA GLU A 244 -35.91 6.95 -19.28
C GLU A 244 -37.31 7.57 -19.48
N CYS A 245 -38.38 6.79 -19.24
CA CYS A 245 -39.76 7.25 -19.47
C CYS A 245 -40.18 8.26 -18.39
N SER A 246 -40.33 9.54 -18.74
CA SER A 246 -40.94 10.55 -17.87
C SER A 246 -42.45 10.59 -18.08
N LYS A 247 -43.23 9.80 -17.32
CA LYS A 247 -44.68 9.99 -17.25
C LYS A 247 -45.00 11.10 -16.25
N ILE A 248 -45.35 12.28 -16.75
CA ILE A 248 -46.08 13.31 -15.98
C ILE A 248 -47.57 13.01 -16.22
N ASN A 249 -48.29 12.58 -15.19
CA ASN A 249 -49.75 12.50 -15.23
C ASN A 249 -50.32 13.86 -14.82
N GLU A 250 -50.76 14.65 -15.80
CA GLU A 250 -51.67 15.78 -15.58
C GLU A 250 -53.10 15.26 -15.43
N THR A 251 -53.56 15.05 -14.19
CA THR A 251 -54.97 15.19 -13.79
C THR A 251 -55.03 15.19 -12.27
N ASP A 252 -55.11 16.38 -11.66
CA ASP A 252 -55.94 16.63 -10.47
C ASP A 252 -56.00 18.14 -10.20
N THR A 253 -57.14 18.72 -10.58
CA THR A 253 -57.58 20.06 -10.21
C THR A 253 -57.95 20.09 -8.73
N THR A 254 -56.99 20.31 -7.83
CA THR A 254 -57.16 21.04 -6.56
C THR A 254 -55.79 21.42 -6.00
N GLY A 255 -55.67 22.62 -5.46
CA GLY A 255 -54.39 23.27 -5.16
C GLY A 255 -53.45 22.49 -4.23
N SER A 256 -52.23 22.25 -4.71
CA SER A 256 -50.95 22.40 -4.01
C SER A 256 -49.84 22.09 -5.01
N ILE A 257 -49.09 23.12 -5.42
CA ILE A 257 -47.96 22.96 -6.34
C ILE A 257 -46.79 22.33 -5.57
N LEU A 258 -46.74 21.00 -5.54
CA LEU A 258 -45.54 20.23 -5.28
C LEU A 258 -44.88 19.94 -6.62
N VAL A 259 -44.00 20.84 -7.06
CA VAL A 259 -43.09 20.58 -8.19
C VAL A 259 -42.10 19.50 -7.76
N LEU A 260 -42.41 18.24 -8.04
CA LEU A 260 -41.43 17.15 -7.97
C LEU A 260 -40.49 17.26 -9.18
N THR A 261 -39.54 18.18 -9.10
CA THR A 261 -38.44 18.25 -10.05
C THR A 261 -37.54 17.03 -9.88
N CYS A 262 -37.59 16.10 -10.83
CA CYS A 262 -36.43 15.28 -11.17
C CYS A 262 -35.41 16.15 -11.91
N ALA A 263 -34.84 17.10 -11.17
CA ALA A 263 -33.64 17.82 -11.53
C ALA A 263 -32.59 17.49 -10.46
N ILE A 264 -31.47 16.94 -10.92
CA ILE A 264 -30.11 17.18 -10.45
C ILE A 264 -30.04 18.10 -9.22
N PRO A 265 -29.44 17.71 -8.08
CA PRO A 265 -29.13 18.69 -7.06
C PRO A 265 -27.93 19.54 -7.52
N VAL A 266 -28.21 20.61 -8.24
CA VAL A 266 -27.59 21.90 -7.96
C VAL A 266 -28.25 22.36 -6.67
N VAL A 267 -27.55 22.18 -5.53
CA VAL A 267 -28.06 22.70 -4.26
C VAL A 267 -27.96 24.21 -4.30
N ILE A 268 -29.15 24.81 -4.27
CA ILE A 268 -29.44 26.21 -4.08
C ILE A 268 -29.04 26.65 -2.67
N CYS A 269 -28.23 27.71 -2.56
CA CYS A 269 -28.29 28.63 -1.43
C CYS A 269 -29.03 29.90 -1.91
N LEU A 270 -30.30 30.03 -1.55
CA LEU A 270 -31.13 31.21 -1.83
C LEU A 270 -30.82 32.35 -0.83
N LEU A 271 -30.74 33.55 -1.40
CA LEU A 271 -31.22 34.83 -0.88
C LEU A 271 -30.67 35.34 0.46
N LYS A 272 -29.66 36.21 0.35
CA LYS A 272 -29.66 37.49 1.07
C LYS A 272 -29.43 38.62 0.06
N ASN A 273 -30.41 39.52 -0.03
CA ASN A 273 -30.28 40.82 -0.65
C ASN A 273 -29.24 41.64 0.11
N THR A 274 -28.13 41.98 -0.53
CA THR A 274 -27.37 43.21 -0.29
C THR A 274 -26.59 43.52 -1.57
N SER A 275 -26.78 44.73 -2.09
CA SER A 275 -26.10 45.32 -3.24
C SER A 275 -24.57 45.23 -3.15
N PRO A 276 -23.85 44.98 -4.26
CA PRO A 276 -22.39 45.12 -4.28
C PRO A 276 -21.98 46.60 -4.45
N PRO A 277 -20.88 47.07 -3.82
CA PRO A 277 -20.24 48.31 -4.25
C PRO A 277 -19.45 48.06 -5.53
N LYS A 278 -19.47 49.07 -6.41
CA LYS A 278 -18.59 49.21 -7.58
C LYS A 278 -17.13 49.36 -7.13
N LEU A 279 -16.20 48.77 -7.88
CA LEU A 279 -14.78 49.14 -8.05
C LEU A 279 -14.23 48.20 -9.14
N GLU A 280 -14.23 48.67 -10.38
CA GLU A 280 -13.09 49.30 -11.09
C GLU A 280 -12.15 48.28 -11.71
N ASP A 281 -12.15 48.33 -13.04
CA ASP A 281 -11.36 47.56 -13.98
C ASP A 281 -9.86 47.70 -13.70
N ARG A 282 -9.16 46.57 -13.79
CA ARG A 282 -7.76 46.57 -14.20
C ARG A 282 -7.56 45.49 -15.25
N ASP A 283 -7.42 45.98 -16.47
CA ASP A 283 -6.89 45.28 -17.61
C ASP A 283 -5.52 44.69 -17.27
N CYS A 284 -5.38 43.39 -17.48
CA CYS A 284 -4.10 42.73 -17.70
C CYS A 284 -4.30 41.75 -18.84
N GLU A 285 -4.02 42.24 -20.04
CA GLU A 285 -3.75 41.45 -21.23
C GLU A 285 -2.64 40.45 -20.92
N ILE A 286 -2.95 39.16 -21.06
CA ILE A 286 -1.93 38.11 -21.17
C ILE A 286 -2.23 37.36 -22.46
N ASP A 287 -1.48 37.72 -23.49
CA ASP A 287 -1.35 36.99 -24.74
C ASP A 287 -1.02 35.52 -24.45
N CYS A 288 -2.00 34.66 -24.71
CA CYS A 288 -1.78 33.22 -24.79
C CYS A 288 -1.87 32.83 -26.26
N VAL A 289 -0.70 32.68 -26.86
CA VAL A 289 -0.50 32.12 -28.20
C VAL A 289 -1.05 30.70 -28.18
N ASP A 290 -2.12 30.46 -28.95
CA ASP A 290 -2.71 29.15 -29.18
C ASP A 290 -1.76 28.30 -30.06
N ASP A 291 -0.89 27.52 -29.43
CA ASP A 291 -0.25 26.38 -30.09
C ASP A 291 -1.23 25.20 -30.10
N LEU A 292 -2.03 25.16 -31.17
CA LEU A 292 -2.87 24.06 -31.60
C LEU A 292 -2.02 22.80 -31.81
N TYR A 293 -2.02 21.89 -30.83
CA TYR A 293 -1.69 20.49 -31.09
C TYR A 293 -2.96 19.77 -31.51
N ASP A 294 -3.14 19.76 -32.82
CA ASP A 294 -3.98 18.84 -33.57
C ASP A 294 -3.66 17.39 -33.14
N ASN A 295 -4.59 16.76 -32.42
CA ASN A 295 -4.59 15.30 -32.30
C ASN A 295 -5.26 14.76 -33.56
N GLY A 296 -4.48 14.68 -34.63
CA GLY A 296 -4.79 13.87 -35.79
C GLY A 296 -5.01 12.42 -35.36
N LEU A 297 -6.28 12.05 -35.19
CA LEU A 297 -6.71 10.70 -35.49
C LEU A 297 -6.51 10.57 -37.01
N ALA A 298 -5.44 9.87 -37.39
CA ALA A 298 -5.20 9.50 -38.77
C ALA A 298 -6.49 8.88 -39.34
N SER A 299 -7.06 9.61 -40.29
CA SER A 299 -7.98 9.10 -41.30
C SER A 299 -7.19 8.17 -42.20
N ASP A 300 -7.17 6.89 -41.87
CA ASP A 300 -6.98 5.86 -42.88
C ASP A 300 -8.36 5.57 -43.45
N ASP A 301 -8.65 6.23 -44.58
CA ASP A 301 -9.61 5.76 -45.57
C ASP A 301 -9.09 4.43 -46.13
N ASP A 302 -9.76 3.32 -45.81
CA ASP A 302 -10.14 2.25 -46.75
C ASP A 302 -10.65 0.99 -46.02
N GLU A 303 -11.97 0.90 -45.97
CA GLU A 303 -12.82 -0.28 -46.26
C GLU A 303 -14.06 -0.27 -45.36
N SER A 304 -15.13 0.27 -45.94
CA SER A 304 -16.51 0.22 -45.50
C SER A 304 -17.02 -1.22 -45.30
N GLN A 305 -16.82 -1.78 -44.10
CA GLN A 305 -17.70 -2.84 -43.60
C GLN A 305 -18.84 -2.21 -42.79
N SER A 306 -19.90 -1.90 -43.53
CA SER A 306 -21.28 -1.63 -43.10
C SER A 306 -21.58 -1.87 -41.61
N ASP A 307 -21.77 -0.78 -40.86
CA ASP A 307 -22.36 -0.78 -39.50
C ASP A 307 -23.91 -1.01 -39.53
N ASP A 308 -24.44 -1.57 -40.62
CA ASP A 308 -25.87 -1.55 -41.00
C ASP A 308 -26.75 -2.71 -40.48
N ASP A 309 -26.28 -3.57 -39.58
CA ASP A 309 -27.06 -4.76 -39.19
C ASP A 309 -27.83 -4.66 -37.87
N VAL A 310 -28.15 -3.45 -37.41
CA VAL A 310 -29.06 -3.24 -36.28
C VAL A 310 -30.30 -2.47 -36.74
N PRO A 311 -31.45 -3.12 -36.98
CA PRO A 311 -32.66 -2.42 -37.39
C PRO A 311 -33.03 -1.34 -36.38
N GLN A 312 -33.22 -0.11 -36.86
CA GLN A 312 -33.80 1.01 -36.12
C GLN A 312 -35.31 0.73 -35.95
N ALA A 313 -35.65 -0.15 -35.01
CA ALA A 313 -37.02 -0.25 -34.51
C ALA A 313 -37.32 0.96 -33.61
N ASN A 314 -38.60 1.28 -33.37
CA ASN A 314 -39.07 2.33 -32.45
C ASN A 314 -38.61 2.08 -30.99
N ASP A 315 -37.32 2.30 -30.72
CA ASP A 315 -36.63 2.06 -29.44
C ASP A 315 -37.09 3.02 -28.33
N SER A 316 -37.78 4.10 -28.68
CA SER A 316 -38.36 5.07 -27.74
C SER A 316 -39.45 4.49 -26.83
N ASN A 317 -40.03 3.33 -27.19
CA ASN A 317 -41.09 2.68 -26.41
C ASN A 317 -40.58 1.67 -25.35
N LEU A 318 -39.26 1.44 -25.25
CA LEU A 318 -38.65 0.45 -24.35
C LEU A 318 -37.62 1.11 -23.42
N PRO A 319 -38.05 1.74 -22.30
CA PRO A 319 -37.14 2.49 -21.44
C PRO A 319 -36.19 1.58 -20.65
N LEU A 320 -34.92 2.01 -20.54
CA LEU A 320 -33.85 1.26 -19.90
C LEU A 320 -33.20 2.07 -18.78
N TYR A 321 -33.23 1.57 -17.55
CA TYR A 321 -32.58 2.20 -16.41
C TYR A 321 -31.12 1.75 -16.28
N VAL A 322 -30.20 2.62 -16.71
CA VAL A 322 -28.77 2.27 -16.86
C VAL A 322 -27.93 2.81 -15.70
N LEU A 323 -27.32 1.92 -14.92
CA LEU A 323 -26.48 2.26 -13.77
C LEU A 323 -25.02 1.78 -13.91
N PRO A 324 -24.02 2.66 -13.69
CA PRO A 324 -22.63 2.24 -13.60
C PRO A 324 -22.30 1.69 -12.21
N LEU A 325 -21.45 0.66 -12.13
CA LEU A 325 -20.99 0.09 -10.87
C LEU A 325 -19.48 -0.21 -10.86
N PHE A 326 -18.72 0.55 -10.09
CA PHE A 326 -17.28 0.33 -9.90
C PHE A 326 -16.85 0.75 -8.50
N SER A 327 -15.69 0.26 -8.04
CA SER A 327 -15.23 0.45 -6.65
C SER A 327 -15.07 1.91 -6.22
N LEU A 328 -14.70 2.79 -7.15
CA LEU A 328 -14.47 4.23 -6.87
C LEU A 328 -15.78 5.04 -6.78
N LEU A 329 -16.92 4.45 -7.09
CA LEU A 329 -18.21 5.13 -7.09
C LEU A 329 -18.66 5.51 -5.65
N SER A 330 -19.41 6.61 -5.53
CA SER A 330 -19.93 7.07 -4.22
C SER A 330 -20.90 6.06 -3.61
N GLY A 331 -20.97 5.98 -2.28
CA GLY A 331 -21.79 4.98 -1.58
C GLY A 331 -23.27 5.11 -1.94
N LYS A 332 -23.77 6.35 -2.00
CA LYS A 332 -25.14 6.66 -2.45
C LYS A 332 -25.45 6.16 -3.86
N ARG A 333 -24.48 6.20 -4.78
CA ARG A 333 -24.68 5.71 -6.16
C ARG A 333 -24.54 4.19 -6.25
N GLN A 334 -23.64 3.59 -5.48
CA GLN A 334 -23.53 2.14 -5.38
C GLN A 334 -24.81 1.51 -4.79
N SER A 335 -25.47 2.19 -3.84
CA SER A 335 -26.71 1.69 -3.25
C SER A 335 -27.90 1.67 -4.22
N LEU A 336 -27.92 2.52 -5.24
CA LEU A 336 -29.00 2.56 -6.25
C LEU A 336 -29.14 1.24 -6.99
N VAL A 337 -28.04 0.49 -7.16
CA VAL A 337 -28.04 -0.80 -7.87
C VAL A 337 -28.85 -1.88 -7.12
N PHE A 338 -29.09 -1.71 -5.82
CA PHE A 338 -29.92 -2.64 -5.04
C PHE A 338 -31.38 -2.25 -4.97
N GLN A 339 -31.72 -1.03 -5.37
CA GLN A 339 -33.10 -0.55 -5.37
C GLN A 339 -33.82 -1.10 -6.61
N PRO A 340 -35.13 -1.38 -6.52
CA PRO A 340 -35.90 -1.75 -7.69
C PRO A 340 -35.86 -0.60 -8.73
N PRO A 341 -35.79 -0.92 -10.04
CA PRO A 341 -35.84 0.10 -11.07
C PRO A 341 -37.21 0.81 -11.07
N PRO A 342 -37.30 2.05 -11.58
CA PRO A 342 -38.57 2.74 -11.78
C PRO A 342 -39.59 1.90 -12.57
N GLU A 343 -40.88 2.06 -12.29
CA GLU A 343 -41.94 1.28 -12.95
C GLU A 343 -41.89 1.39 -14.47
N GLY A 344 -42.06 0.25 -15.14
CA GLY A 344 -42.00 0.16 -16.60
C GLY A 344 -40.58 0.22 -17.19
N THR A 345 -39.53 0.31 -16.38
CA THR A 345 -38.14 0.32 -16.86
C THR A 345 -37.38 -0.95 -16.50
N ARG A 346 -36.53 -1.41 -17.42
CA ARG A 346 -35.66 -2.56 -17.19
C ARG A 346 -34.32 -2.11 -16.61
N LEU A 347 -33.81 -2.83 -15.61
CA LEU A 347 -32.50 -2.54 -15.01
C LEU A 347 -31.36 -3.05 -15.90
N CYS A 348 -30.40 -2.17 -16.21
CA CYS A 348 -29.13 -2.53 -16.84
C CYS A 348 -27.96 -1.96 -16.02
N VAL A 349 -27.15 -2.85 -15.44
CA VAL A 349 -25.98 -2.49 -14.65
C VAL A 349 -24.72 -2.76 -15.45
N VAL A 350 -23.87 -1.76 -15.62
CA VAL A 350 -22.57 -1.89 -16.27
C VAL A 350 -21.48 -1.82 -15.20
N ALA A 351 -20.79 -2.93 -14.96
CA ALA A 351 -19.96 -3.13 -13.79
C ALA A 351 -18.53 -3.61 -14.10
N THR A 352 -17.61 -3.35 -13.17
CA THR A 352 -16.32 -4.06 -13.10
C THR A 352 -16.46 -5.35 -12.27
N ASN A 353 -15.34 -6.02 -11.97
CA ASN A 353 -15.27 -7.21 -11.10
C ASN A 353 -15.85 -7.03 -9.69
N ILE A 354 -16.23 -5.81 -9.28
CA ILE A 354 -16.96 -5.60 -8.02
C ILE A 354 -18.27 -6.40 -7.96
N ALA A 355 -18.94 -6.60 -9.10
CA ALA A 355 -20.16 -7.41 -9.18
C ALA A 355 -19.87 -8.93 -9.23
N GLU A 356 -18.63 -9.34 -9.48
CA GLU A 356 -18.23 -10.75 -9.61
C GLU A 356 -18.22 -11.49 -8.28
N THR A 357 -17.78 -10.82 -7.20
CA THR A 357 -17.61 -11.41 -5.86
C THR A 357 -18.32 -10.59 -4.78
N SER A 358 -18.12 -9.26 -4.75
CA SER A 358 -18.41 -8.41 -3.58
C SER A 358 -19.88 -8.16 -3.30
N ILE A 359 -20.72 -8.19 -4.34
CA ILE A 359 -22.07 -7.66 -4.29
C ILE A 359 -23.02 -8.59 -5.01
N THR A 360 -24.18 -8.83 -4.38
CA THR A 360 -25.25 -9.65 -4.92
C THR A 360 -26.39 -8.74 -5.34
N ILE A 361 -26.49 -8.47 -6.64
CA ILE A 361 -27.56 -7.64 -7.19
C ILE A 361 -28.80 -8.53 -7.36
N PRO A 362 -29.95 -8.18 -6.77
CA PRO A 362 -31.18 -8.96 -6.93
C PRO A 362 -31.71 -8.85 -8.38
N ASN A 363 -32.50 -9.84 -8.81
CA ASN A 363 -33.23 -9.82 -10.09
C ASN A 363 -32.39 -9.67 -11.37
N ILE A 364 -31.12 -10.09 -11.33
CA ILE A 364 -30.29 -10.22 -12.54
C ILE A 364 -30.58 -11.55 -13.20
N LYS A 365 -30.98 -11.50 -14.48
CA LYS A 365 -31.33 -12.66 -15.30
C LYS A 365 -30.38 -12.85 -16.47
N TYR A 366 -29.80 -11.76 -16.97
CA TYR A 366 -28.93 -11.77 -18.14
C TYR A 366 -27.56 -11.21 -17.77
N VAL A 367 -26.51 -11.95 -18.06
CA VAL A 367 -25.12 -11.50 -17.91
C VAL A 367 -24.48 -11.37 -19.28
N VAL A 368 -23.81 -10.26 -19.54
CA VAL A 368 -22.95 -10.05 -20.71
C VAL A 368 -21.51 -9.98 -20.22
N ASP A 369 -20.68 -10.95 -20.60
CA ASP A 369 -19.30 -11.08 -20.14
C ASP A 369 -18.31 -10.74 -21.26
N SER A 370 -17.55 -9.66 -21.08
CA SER A 370 -16.46 -9.28 -21.98
C SER A 370 -15.29 -10.27 -22.00
N GLY A 371 -15.15 -11.09 -20.95
CA GLY A 371 -14.02 -12.04 -20.81
C GLY A 371 -12.69 -11.37 -20.46
N LYS A 372 -12.65 -10.05 -20.34
CA LYS A 372 -11.43 -9.30 -20.02
C LYS A 372 -11.43 -8.81 -18.57
N VAL A 373 -10.23 -8.51 -18.07
CA VAL A 373 -10.00 -7.92 -16.75
C VAL A 373 -8.78 -7.01 -16.78
N LYS A 374 -8.90 -5.84 -16.16
CA LYS A 374 -7.76 -4.92 -15.95
C LYS A 374 -7.00 -5.35 -14.70
N ARG A 375 -5.75 -5.80 -14.86
CA ARG A 375 -4.88 -6.21 -13.76
C ARG A 375 -3.69 -5.26 -13.64
N ARG A 376 -3.24 -5.04 -12.41
CA ARG A 376 -1.96 -4.38 -12.13
C ARG A 376 -0.88 -5.46 -12.16
N TYR A 377 0.08 -5.31 -13.06
CA TYR A 377 1.31 -6.08 -13.11
C TYR A 377 2.41 -5.29 -12.42
N PHE A 378 3.23 -6.01 -11.66
CA PHE A 378 4.42 -5.46 -11.02
C PHE A 378 5.60 -6.26 -11.53
N ASP A 379 6.50 -5.59 -12.25
CA ASP A 379 7.77 -6.18 -12.63
C ASP A 379 8.68 -6.19 -11.39
N LYS A 380 9.14 -7.39 -11.04
CA LYS A 380 9.89 -7.69 -9.83
C LYS A 380 11.32 -7.18 -9.89
N VAL A 381 11.88 -7.10 -11.10
CA VAL A 381 13.26 -6.67 -11.33
C VAL A 381 13.32 -5.15 -11.37
N THR A 382 12.52 -4.54 -12.24
CA THR A 382 12.55 -3.08 -12.45
C THR A 382 11.71 -2.31 -11.44
N GLY A 383 10.84 -2.98 -10.67
CA GLY A 383 9.91 -2.35 -9.74
C GLY A 383 8.80 -1.54 -10.41
N ILE A 384 8.62 -1.68 -11.73
CA ILE A 384 7.65 -0.94 -12.53
C ILE A 384 6.27 -1.54 -12.34
N SER A 385 5.26 -0.67 -12.23
CA SER A 385 3.86 -1.07 -12.23
C SER A 385 3.20 -0.71 -13.56
N SER A 386 2.49 -1.66 -14.16
CA SER A 386 1.69 -1.45 -15.37
C SER A 386 0.26 -1.93 -15.17
N PHE A 387 -0.70 -1.31 -15.87
CA PHE A 387 -2.09 -1.78 -15.89
C PHE A 387 -2.38 -2.37 -17.26
N VAL A 388 -2.55 -3.69 -17.32
CA VAL A 388 -2.78 -4.42 -18.57
C VAL A 388 -4.16 -5.07 -18.53
N VAL A 389 -4.88 -4.93 -19.65
CA VAL A 389 -6.13 -5.65 -19.88
C VAL A 389 -5.78 -7.04 -20.40
N THR A 390 -6.16 -8.07 -19.65
CA THR A 390 -5.85 -9.48 -19.97
C THR A 390 -7.12 -10.32 -19.95
N TRP A 391 -7.03 -11.57 -20.41
CA TRP A 391 -8.12 -12.52 -20.27
C TRP A 391 -8.42 -12.82 -18.81
N THR A 392 -9.70 -12.97 -18.49
CA THR A 392 -10.13 -13.43 -17.18
C THR A 392 -9.86 -14.93 -17.01
N SER A 393 -9.93 -15.43 -15.78
CA SER A 393 -9.81 -16.88 -15.55
C SER A 393 -11.12 -17.61 -15.80
N LYS A 394 -11.09 -18.91 -16.13
CA LYS A 394 -12.30 -19.73 -16.27
C LYS A 394 -13.16 -19.69 -15.00
N ALA A 395 -12.52 -19.76 -13.82
CA ALA A 395 -13.21 -19.60 -12.54
C ALA A 395 -13.95 -18.26 -12.42
N SER A 396 -13.29 -17.15 -12.75
CA SER A 396 -13.93 -15.82 -12.74
C SER A 396 -15.08 -15.72 -13.76
N ALA A 397 -14.89 -16.23 -14.98
CA ALA A 397 -15.95 -16.27 -16.00
C ALA A 397 -17.17 -17.09 -15.55
N ASN A 398 -16.94 -18.20 -14.85
CA ASN A 398 -18.01 -19.02 -14.27
C ASN A 398 -18.71 -18.31 -13.10
N GLN A 399 -17.96 -17.62 -12.23
CA GLN A 399 -18.55 -16.79 -11.17
C GLN A 399 -19.39 -15.63 -11.71
N ARG A 400 -18.94 -14.97 -12.79
CA ARG A 400 -19.70 -13.94 -13.50
C ARG A 400 -21.00 -14.51 -14.06
N ALA A 401 -20.95 -15.69 -14.70
CA ALA A 401 -22.14 -16.38 -15.21
C ALA A 401 -23.13 -16.73 -14.09
N GLY A 402 -22.64 -17.22 -12.94
CA GLY A 402 -23.47 -17.55 -11.78
C GLY A 402 -24.23 -16.36 -11.18
N ARG A 403 -23.91 -15.12 -11.56
CA ARG A 403 -24.68 -13.92 -11.15
C ARG A 403 -26.07 -13.87 -11.80
N ALA A 404 -26.29 -14.56 -12.92
CA ALA A 404 -27.60 -14.67 -13.57
C ALA A 404 -28.53 -15.71 -12.93
N GLY A 405 -27.99 -16.73 -12.24
CA GLY A 405 -28.73 -17.90 -11.76
C GLY A 405 -29.09 -17.89 -10.28
N ARG A 406 -29.22 -16.69 -9.67
CA ARG A 406 -29.39 -16.57 -8.21
C ARG A 406 -30.82 -16.75 -7.74
N THR A 407 -31.77 -16.08 -8.38
CA THR A 407 -33.18 -16.08 -7.99
C THR A 407 -34.08 -16.80 -8.98
N GLU A 408 -33.64 -16.93 -10.23
CA GLU A 408 -34.36 -17.58 -11.31
C GLU A 408 -33.37 -18.14 -12.35
N PRO A 409 -33.81 -18.99 -13.30
CA PRO A 409 -32.97 -19.43 -14.41
C PRO A 409 -32.47 -18.24 -15.24
N GLY A 410 -31.17 -18.25 -15.54
CA GLY A 410 -30.49 -17.12 -16.14
C GLY A 410 -29.77 -17.46 -17.46
N HIS A 411 -29.35 -16.43 -18.16
CA HIS A 411 -28.57 -16.54 -19.40
C HIS A 411 -27.26 -15.74 -19.27
N CYS A 412 -26.14 -16.36 -19.65
CA CYS A 412 -24.85 -15.70 -19.74
C CYS A 412 -24.39 -15.66 -21.20
N TYR A 413 -24.19 -14.47 -21.75
CA TYR A 413 -23.64 -14.24 -23.08
C TYR A 413 -22.18 -13.85 -22.97
N ARG A 414 -21.30 -14.76 -23.37
CA ARG A 414 -19.86 -14.55 -23.46
C ARG A 414 -19.53 -13.95 -24.81
N LEU A 415 -18.85 -12.80 -24.81
CA LEU A 415 -18.46 -12.09 -26.04
C LEU A 415 -17.25 -12.73 -26.75
N TYR A 416 -16.79 -13.88 -26.27
CA TYR A 416 -15.65 -14.63 -26.76
C TYR A 416 -16.07 -16.05 -27.15
N SER A 417 -15.26 -16.68 -28.01
CA SER A 417 -15.50 -18.04 -28.49
C SER A 417 -15.21 -19.10 -27.43
N SER A 418 -15.79 -20.29 -27.61
CA SER A 418 -15.49 -21.46 -26.78
C SER A 418 -14.03 -21.90 -26.91
N ALA A 419 -13.42 -21.72 -28.09
CA ALA A 419 -12.01 -22.04 -28.33
C ALA A 419 -11.09 -21.18 -27.44
N ILE A 420 -11.33 -19.86 -27.36
CA ILE A 420 -10.56 -18.97 -26.48
C ILE A 420 -10.78 -19.35 -25.01
N PHE A 421 -12.02 -19.65 -24.62
CA PHE A 421 -12.31 -20.05 -23.24
C PHE A 421 -11.58 -21.33 -22.84
N ASN A 422 -11.42 -22.30 -23.74
CA ASN A 422 -10.76 -23.57 -23.43
C ASN A 422 -9.22 -23.48 -23.51
N ASN A 423 -8.70 -22.76 -24.50
CA ASN A 423 -7.27 -22.78 -24.85
C ASN A 423 -6.46 -21.61 -24.29
N GLU A 424 -7.05 -20.42 -24.14
CA GLU A 424 -6.32 -19.21 -23.71
C GLU A 424 -6.59 -18.81 -22.26
N PHE A 425 -7.75 -19.16 -21.69
CA PHE A 425 -8.08 -18.77 -20.32
C PHE A 425 -7.37 -19.70 -19.32
N ASP A 426 -6.66 -19.11 -18.38
CA ASP A 426 -6.20 -19.82 -17.19
C ASP A 426 -7.40 -20.36 -16.41
N ASP A 427 -7.28 -21.57 -15.86
CA ASP A 427 -8.36 -22.15 -15.05
C ASP A 427 -8.70 -21.26 -13.84
N PHE A 428 -7.68 -20.64 -13.24
CA PHE A 428 -7.80 -19.84 -12.03
C PHE A 428 -6.89 -18.61 -12.06
N SER A 429 -7.34 -17.53 -11.41
CA SER A 429 -6.51 -16.34 -11.27
C SER A 429 -5.26 -16.61 -10.43
N PRO A 430 -4.09 -16.03 -10.79
CA PRO A 430 -2.87 -16.18 -10.01
C PRO A 430 -3.01 -15.49 -8.64
N PRO A 431 -2.45 -16.10 -7.56
CA PRO A 431 -2.47 -15.53 -6.22
C PRO A 431 -1.94 -14.08 -6.17
N GLU A 432 -2.41 -13.30 -5.22
CA GLU A 432 -2.00 -11.90 -5.06
C GLU A 432 -0.51 -11.77 -4.68
N MET A 433 0.01 -12.74 -3.91
CA MET A 433 1.39 -12.77 -3.40
C MET A 433 2.46 -12.77 -4.50
N ILE A 434 2.17 -13.35 -5.67
CA ILE A 434 3.13 -13.42 -6.79
C ILE A 434 3.18 -12.09 -7.57
N ARG A 435 2.15 -11.25 -7.43
CA ARG A 435 1.93 -10.05 -8.25
C ARG A 435 2.27 -8.76 -7.53
N ARG A 436 2.79 -8.83 -6.31
CA ARG A 436 3.14 -7.66 -5.49
C ARG A 436 4.50 -7.85 -4.83
N PRO A 437 5.18 -6.74 -4.49
CA PRO A 437 6.30 -6.78 -3.56
C PRO A 437 5.92 -7.50 -2.26
N VAL A 438 6.83 -8.33 -1.77
CA VAL A 438 6.68 -9.13 -0.54
C VAL A 438 7.53 -8.57 0.61
N ASP A 439 7.95 -7.32 0.53
CA ASP A 439 8.77 -6.65 1.56
C ASP A 439 8.04 -6.49 2.90
N ASP A 440 6.77 -6.08 2.87
CA ASP A 440 5.92 -6.03 4.07
C ASP A 440 5.77 -7.42 4.70
N LEU A 441 5.52 -8.43 3.86
CA LEU A 441 5.39 -9.83 4.27
C LEU A 441 6.68 -10.33 4.95
N VAL A 442 7.83 -10.15 4.32
CA VAL A 442 9.12 -10.61 4.85
C VAL A 442 9.39 -9.95 6.20
N LEU A 443 9.10 -8.65 6.36
CA LEU A 443 9.28 -7.95 7.62
C LEU A 443 8.39 -8.53 8.73
N GLN A 444 7.11 -8.76 8.46
CA GLN A 444 6.19 -9.36 9.44
C GLN A 444 6.61 -10.78 9.84
N MET A 445 7.01 -11.60 8.87
CA MET A 445 7.49 -12.97 9.16
C MET A 445 8.74 -12.97 10.04
N LYS A 446 9.69 -12.07 9.77
CA LYS A 446 10.90 -11.93 10.60
C LYS A 446 10.56 -11.43 12.00
N ALA A 447 9.56 -10.54 12.14
CA ALA A 447 9.06 -10.06 13.43
C ALA A 447 8.40 -11.18 14.26
N ILE A 448 7.65 -12.09 13.62
CA ILE A 448 7.08 -13.30 14.25
C ILE A 448 8.17 -14.31 14.66
N GLY A 449 9.40 -14.16 14.16
CA GLY A 449 10.54 -15.02 14.49
C GLY A 449 10.90 -16.05 13.41
N ILE A 450 10.29 -15.97 12.23
CA ILE A 450 10.62 -16.84 11.09
C ILE A 450 11.90 -16.33 10.43
N GLN A 451 13.03 -16.94 10.77
CA GLN A 451 14.34 -16.53 10.24
C GLN A 451 14.51 -16.88 8.75
N LYS A 452 14.08 -18.07 8.32
CA LYS A 452 14.21 -18.53 6.94
C LYS A 452 12.86 -18.48 6.23
N VAL A 453 12.59 -17.39 5.55
CA VAL A 453 11.32 -17.17 4.82
C VAL A 453 11.13 -18.23 3.73
N ILE A 454 12.21 -18.67 3.07
CA ILE A 454 12.15 -19.70 2.01
C ILE A 454 11.60 -21.06 2.48
N ASN A 455 11.71 -21.37 3.78
CA ASN A 455 11.22 -22.61 4.36
C ASN A 455 9.76 -22.52 4.83
N PHE A 456 9.16 -21.34 4.75
CA PHE A 456 7.79 -21.15 5.19
C PHE A 456 6.82 -21.90 4.26
N PRO A 457 5.80 -22.59 4.82
CA PRO A 457 4.87 -23.38 4.03
C PRO A 457 3.82 -22.48 3.37
N PHE A 458 4.20 -21.77 2.32
CA PHE A 458 3.23 -21.02 1.51
C PHE A 458 2.30 -21.98 0.74
N PRO A 459 1.00 -21.67 0.58
CA PRO A 459 0.14 -22.37 -0.36
C PRO A 459 0.68 -22.29 -1.79
N THR A 460 1.12 -21.10 -2.19
CA THR A 460 1.96 -20.91 -3.38
C THR A 460 3.16 -20.05 -3.01
N CYS A 461 4.35 -20.60 -3.16
CA CYS A 461 5.59 -19.94 -2.77
C CYS A 461 5.89 -18.76 -3.71
N PRO A 462 6.22 -17.57 -3.19
CA PRO A 462 6.73 -16.49 -4.02
C PRO A 462 8.08 -16.89 -4.63
N GLU A 463 8.40 -16.29 -5.76
CA GLU A 463 9.69 -16.46 -6.44
C GLU A 463 10.86 -16.06 -5.54
N ARG A 464 12.02 -16.70 -5.76
CA ARG A 464 13.21 -16.49 -4.91
C ARG A 464 13.78 -15.10 -5.07
N GLU A 465 13.72 -14.56 -6.28
CA GLU A 465 14.16 -13.23 -6.66
C GLU A 465 13.36 -12.17 -5.90
N ALA A 466 12.04 -12.36 -5.76
CA ALA A 466 11.18 -11.45 -5.01
C ALA A 466 11.49 -11.45 -3.51
N LEU A 467 11.79 -12.62 -2.94
CA LEU A 467 12.21 -12.75 -1.54
C LEU A 467 13.58 -12.09 -1.30
N GLN A 468 14.54 -12.28 -2.20
CA GLN A 468 15.86 -11.65 -2.13
C GLN A 468 15.78 -10.13 -2.26
N ALA A 469 14.99 -9.62 -3.21
CA ALA A 469 14.77 -8.19 -3.39
C ALA A 469 14.12 -7.56 -2.14
N ALA A 470 13.17 -8.26 -1.52
CA ALA A 470 12.57 -7.85 -0.25
C ALA A 470 13.59 -7.82 0.90
N GLU A 471 14.41 -8.86 1.08
CA GLU A 471 15.46 -8.88 2.11
C GLU A 471 16.50 -7.76 1.89
N GLN A 472 16.92 -7.52 0.65
CA GLN A 472 17.85 -6.44 0.32
C GLN A 472 17.25 -5.05 0.58
N LEU A 473 15.98 -4.82 0.23
CA LEU A 473 15.30 -3.56 0.52
C LEU A 473 15.24 -3.33 2.04
N LEU A 474 14.84 -4.35 2.82
CA LEU A 474 14.74 -4.24 4.28
C LEU A 474 16.11 -4.06 4.95
N PHE A 475 17.16 -4.65 4.39
CA PHE A 475 18.54 -4.39 4.78
C PHE A 475 18.94 -2.93 4.51
N ASN A 476 18.65 -2.41 3.30
CA ASN A 476 18.92 -1.00 2.96
C ASN A 476 18.11 -0.03 3.84
N LEU A 477 16.93 -0.43 4.30
CA LEU A 477 16.12 0.34 5.24
C LEU A 477 16.68 0.31 6.68
N GLY A 478 17.59 -0.62 7.00
CA GLY A 478 18.10 -0.83 8.37
C GLY A 478 17.18 -1.67 9.25
N SER A 479 16.13 -2.26 8.66
CA SER A 479 15.19 -3.14 9.36
C SER A 479 15.77 -4.54 9.60
N LEU A 480 16.75 -4.93 8.78
CA LEU A 480 17.48 -6.19 8.90
C LEU A 480 18.98 -5.90 9.06
N GLU A 481 19.64 -6.72 9.85
CA GLU A 481 21.10 -6.77 10.00
C GLU A 481 21.65 -8.04 9.36
N ASP A 482 22.84 -7.95 8.78
CA ASP A 482 23.55 -9.14 8.28
C ASP A 482 24.33 -9.80 9.43
N LYS A 483 23.94 -11.03 9.78
CA LYS A 483 24.67 -11.90 10.70
C LYS A 483 25.38 -13.03 9.95
N SER A 484 25.82 -12.77 8.73
CA SER A 484 26.53 -13.76 7.93
C SER A 484 27.85 -14.19 8.61
N ASN A 485 27.93 -15.46 8.96
CA ASN A 485 29.23 -16.13 9.12
C ASN A 485 29.69 -16.58 7.72
N ASN A 486 31.01 -16.60 7.47
CA ASN A 486 31.73 -16.82 6.19
C ASN A 486 31.21 -17.88 5.20
N THR A 487 30.20 -18.68 5.54
CA THR A 487 29.60 -19.72 4.68
C THR A 487 28.12 -19.53 4.32
N LYS A 488 27.31 -18.72 5.03
CA LYS A 488 25.87 -18.52 4.71
C LYS A 488 25.36 -17.13 5.12
N LYS A 489 24.80 -16.37 4.16
CA LYS A 489 24.09 -15.10 4.45
C LYS A 489 22.82 -15.37 5.23
N SER A 490 22.64 -14.68 6.36
CA SER A 490 21.41 -14.74 7.14
C SER A 490 21.08 -13.37 7.72
N TYR A 491 19.90 -12.87 7.37
CA TYR A 491 19.39 -11.60 7.86
C TYR A 491 18.50 -11.80 9.09
N SER A 492 18.84 -11.14 10.19
CA SER A 492 17.99 -11.05 11.38
C SER A 492 17.34 -9.67 11.51
N ILE A 493 16.21 -9.60 12.21
CA ILE A 493 15.49 -8.34 12.42
C ILE A 493 16.18 -7.46 13.47
N THR A 494 16.33 -6.17 13.18
CA THR A 494 16.90 -5.18 14.11
C THR A 494 15.86 -4.67 15.10
N SER A 495 16.27 -3.93 16.13
CA SER A 495 15.34 -3.21 17.02
C SER A 495 14.46 -2.24 16.22
N LEU A 496 15.05 -1.50 15.28
CA LEU A 496 14.34 -0.66 14.33
C LEU A 496 13.32 -1.47 13.50
N GLY A 497 13.71 -2.63 12.98
CA GLY A 497 12.82 -3.51 12.22
C GLY A 497 11.60 -3.97 13.04
N LYS A 498 11.78 -4.29 14.33
CA LYS A 498 10.68 -4.67 15.24
C LYS A 498 9.71 -3.52 15.53
N VAL A 499 10.22 -2.28 15.57
CA VAL A 499 9.36 -1.09 15.69
C VAL A 499 8.61 -0.87 14.38
N MET A 500 9.29 -1.01 13.25
CA MET A 500 8.69 -0.84 11.93
C MET A 500 7.55 -1.82 11.66
N SER A 501 7.66 -3.09 12.10
CA SER A 501 6.63 -4.12 11.88
C SER A 501 5.31 -3.82 12.58
N GLN A 502 5.30 -2.99 13.63
CA GLN A 502 4.07 -2.64 14.35
C GLN A 502 3.17 -1.70 13.54
N PHE A 503 3.76 -0.91 12.62
CA PHE A 503 3.02 0.03 11.81
C PHE A 503 2.23 -0.68 10.70
N PRO A 504 0.94 -0.35 10.50
CA PRO A 504 0.09 -0.97 9.49
C PRO A 504 0.25 -0.31 8.10
N VAL A 505 1.49 -0.08 7.68
CA VAL A 505 1.88 0.55 6.40
C VAL A 505 3.13 -0.14 5.85
N ALA A 506 3.42 0.05 4.56
CA ALA A 506 4.60 -0.55 3.94
C ALA A 506 5.91 -0.16 4.70
N PRO A 507 6.92 -1.05 4.74
CA PRO A 507 8.18 -0.80 5.46
C PRO A 507 8.85 0.54 5.14
N ARG A 508 8.78 0.99 3.89
CA ARG A 508 9.30 2.30 3.46
C ARG A 508 8.67 3.45 4.24
N TYR A 509 7.35 3.43 4.41
CA TYR A 509 6.62 4.42 5.18
C TYR A 509 6.81 4.26 6.69
N ALA A 510 6.93 3.01 7.17
CA ALA A 510 7.24 2.75 8.57
C ALA A 510 8.58 3.40 8.97
N LYS A 511 9.61 3.31 8.11
CA LYS A 511 10.89 4.00 8.32
C LYS A 511 10.72 5.52 8.37
N MET A 512 9.91 6.09 7.49
CA MET A 512 9.63 7.53 7.50
C MET A 512 9.01 7.97 8.83
N LEU A 513 8.07 7.20 9.37
CA LEU A 513 7.43 7.50 10.65
C LEU A 513 8.43 7.47 11.81
N VAL A 514 9.29 6.45 11.88
CA VAL A 514 10.28 6.34 12.95
C VAL A 514 11.29 7.49 12.93
N ILE A 515 11.76 7.91 11.74
CA ILE A 515 12.75 9.01 11.62
C ILE A 515 12.09 10.38 11.88
N SER A 516 10.77 10.50 11.71
CA SER A 516 10.06 11.78 11.76
C SER A 516 9.88 12.39 13.16
N GLU A 517 10.32 11.71 14.23
CA GLU A 517 10.26 12.17 15.62
C GLU A 517 11.28 13.29 15.93
N GLN A 518 11.55 14.16 14.96
CA GLN A 518 12.51 15.25 15.08
C GLN A 518 11.87 16.57 14.61
N TYR A 519 12.20 17.67 15.29
CA TYR A 519 11.79 19.04 14.94
C TYR A 519 10.27 19.23 14.71
N GLY A 520 9.43 18.45 15.40
CA GLY A 520 7.96 18.53 15.28
C GLY A 520 7.45 18.16 13.87
N CYS A 521 8.19 17.36 13.10
CA CYS A 521 7.77 16.95 11.74
C CYS A 521 6.78 15.78 11.73
N LEU A 522 6.63 15.08 12.85
CA LEU A 522 5.84 13.85 12.98
C LEU A 522 4.38 13.98 12.49
N PRO A 523 3.59 15.01 12.86
CA PRO A 523 2.21 15.14 12.38
C PRO A 523 2.11 15.30 10.87
N TYR A 524 3.08 15.98 10.25
CA TYR A 524 3.14 16.14 8.79
C TYR A 524 3.47 14.83 8.09
N VAL A 525 4.44 14.06 8.62
CA VAL A 525 4.82 12.77 8.03
C VAL A 525 3.72 11.73 8.21
N ILE A 526 3.03 11.68 9.36
CA ILE A 526 1.84 10.84 9.56
C ILE A 526 0.77 11.17 8.51
N THR A 527 0.52 12.45 8.29
CA THR A 527 -0.48 12.93 7.32
C THR A 527 -0.09 12.54 5.90
N LEU A 528 1.18 12.68 5.56
CA LEU A 528 1.72 12.33 4.26
C LEU A 528 1.66 10.81 4.00
N VAL A 529 2.14 10.00 4.94
CA VAL A 529 2.10 8.53 4.88
C VAL A 529 0.65 8.05 4.76
N ALA A 530 -0.27 8.64 5.52
CA ALA A 530 -1.69 8.29 5.41
C ALA A 530 -2.26 8.62 4.02
N ALA A 531 -1.91 9.76 3.46
CA ALA A 531 -2.36 10.19 2.14
C ALA A 531 -1.78 9.32 1.00
N LEU A 532 -0.52 8.91 1.08
CA LEU A 532 0.13 8.03 0.09
C LEU A 532 -0.34 6.58 0.17
N THR A 533 -0.74 6.12 1.36
CA THR A 533 -1.26 4.76 1.58
C THR A 533 -2.68 4.61 1.01
N VAL A 534 -3.50 5.67 1.08
CA VAL A 534 -4.86 5.66 0.52
C VAL A 534 -4.80 5.86 -1.00
N LYS A 535 -5.24 4.84 -1.74
CA LYS A 535 -5.23 4.84 -3.20
C LYS A 535 -6.03 6.03 -3.79
N ASP A 536 -5.40 6.81 -4.67
CA ASP A 536 -5.98 7.89 -5.49
C ASP A 536 -6.79 8.95 -4.71
N ILE A 537 -6.15 9.93 -4.05
CA ILE A 537 -6.90 10.92 -3.24
C ILE A 537 -7.76 11.89 -4.07
N PHE A 538 -7.40 12.07 -5.34
CA PHE A 538 -8.06 12.99 -6.25
C PHE A 538 -9.02 12.26 -7.19
N PHE A 539 -10.02 12.97 -7.71
CA PHE A 539 -10.72 12.53 -8.91
C PHE A 539 -9.79 12.60 -10.12
N ASP A 540 -9.94 11.64 -11.02
CA ASP A 540 -9.27 11.70 -12.31
C ASP A 540 -9.91 12.81 -13.14
N ILE A 541 -9.11 13.84 -13.43
CA ILE A 541 -9.54 15.06 -14.10
C ILE A 541 -9.87 14.77 -15.57
N ASP A 542 -9.19 13.80 -16.17
CA ASP A 542 -9.41 13.42 -17.57
C ASP A 542 -10.62 12.51 -17.73
N GLU A 543 -11.19 11.98 -16.65
CA GLU A 543 -12.43 11.21 -16.67
C GLU A 543 -13.69 12.07 -16.45
N ILE A 544 -13.55 13.29 -15.92
CA ILE A 544 -14.66 14.28 -15.86
C ILE A 544 -15.01 14.76 -17.28
N SER A 545 -14.07 14.62 -18.24
CA SER A 545 -14.07 15.17 -19.60
C SER A 545 -15.19 14.72 -20.55
N GLN A 546 -16.05 13.79 -20.15
CA GLN A 546 -16.96 13.15 -21.08
C GLN A 546 -18.33 13.82 -21.23
N ASP A 547 -18.64 14.83 -20.41
CA ASP A 547 -19.77 15.72 -20.64
C ASP A 547 -19.24 17.07 -21.14
N SER A 548 -19.56 17.40 -22.40
CA SER A 548 -19.17 18.61 -23.13
C SER A 548 -19.86 19.89 -22.63
N SER A 549 -20.16 19.97 -21.33
CA SER A 549 -20.74 21.16 -20.71
C SER A 549 -19.63 22.14 -20.28
N LYS A 550 -19.82 23.43 -20.56
CA LYS A 550 -18.89 24.53 -20.16
C LYS A 550 -18.59 24.56 -18.66
N GLN A 551 -19.43 23.95 -17.82
CA GLN A 551 -19.23 23.85 -16.36
C GLN A 551 -18.14 22.83 -15.99
N VAL A 552 -17.99 21.76 -16.75
CA VAL A 552 -16.99 20.71 -16.52
C VAL A 552 -15.57 21.20 -16.82
N SER A 553 -15.38 21.96 -17.90
CA SER A 553 -14.10 22.58 -18.25
C SER A 553 -13.65 23.60 -17.20
N ASN A 554 -14.56 24.44 -16.71
CA ASN A 554 -14.28 25.40 -15.63
C ASN A 554 -13.91 24.70 -14.32
N THR A 555 -14.57 23.58 -14.00
CA THR A 555 -14.24 22.76 -12.82
C THR A 555 -12.84 22.16 -12.93
N LYS A 556 -12.44 21.69 -14.11
CA LYS A 556 -11.10 21.16 -14.39
C LYS A 556 -10.01 22.21 -14.21
N LEU A 557 -10.20 23.41 -14.75
CA LEU A 557 -9.28 24.53 -14.58
C LEU A 557 -9.12 24.89 -13.10
N ARG A 558 -10.23 24.97 -12.35
CA ARG A 558 -10.20 25.26 -10.92
C ARG A 558 -9.41 24.21 -10.12
N ILE A 559 -9.59 22.92 -10.41
CA ILE A 559 -8.85 21.85 -9.73
C ILE A 559 -7.35 21.96 -10.04
N LYS A 560 -6.98 22.19 -11.31
CA LYS A 560 -5.58 22.40 -11.70
C LYS A 560 -4.96 23.60 -11.00
N GLN A 561 -5.66 24.73 -10.96
CA GLN A 561 -5.21 25.94 -10.23
C GLN A 561 -5.05 25.67 -8.74
N THR A 562 -6.02 24.98 -8.13
CA THR A 562 -5.97 24.63 -6.70
C THR A 562 -4.75 23.75 -6.38
N ARG A 563 -4.43 22.77 -7.24
CA ARG A 563 -3.22 21.94 -7.08
C ARG A 563 -1.93 22.76 -7.21
N LYS A 564 -1.87 23.73 -8.12
CA LYS A 564 -0.73 24.65 -8.24
C LYS A 564 -0.56 25.49 -6.97
N VAL A 565 -1.64 26.05 -6.43
CA VAL A 565 -1.62 26.79 -5.16
C VAL A 565 -1.14 25.90 -4.00
N TRP A 566 -1.54 24.62 -3.99
CA TRP A 566 -1.08 23.68 -2.98
C TRP A 566 0.38 23.26 -3.14
N ALA A 567 0.95 23.27 -4.35
CA ALA A 567 2.36 22.99 -4.55
C ALA A 567 3.28 24.05 -3.92
N SER A 568 2.73 25.23 -3.58
CA SER A 568 3.48 26.38 -3.08
C SER A 568 4.49 26.94 -4.10
N GLU A 569 4.97 28.14 -3.82
CA GLU A 569 6.02 28.80 -4.61
C GLU A 569 7.38 28.74 -3.88
N GLY A 570 8.46 28.98 -4.65
CA GLY A 570 9.84 29.05 -4.14
C GLY A 570 10.39 27.71 -3.62
N ALA A 571 11.26 27.78 -2.61
CA ALA A 571 11.96 26.60 -2.06
C ALA A 571 11.03 25.56 -1.40
N LYS A 572 9.77 25.91 -1.09
CA LYS A 572 8.75 24.98 -0.60
C LYS A 572 8.21 24.07 -1.70
N CYS A 573 8.28 24.52 -2.96
CA CYS A 573 7.85 23.75 -4.13
C CYS A 573 8.70 22.50 -4.36
N LEU A 574 9.94 22.47 -3.85
CA LEU A 574 10.86 21.34 -3.98
C LEU A 574 10.41 20.07 -3.24
N LEU A 575 9.48 20.20 -2.28
CA LEU A 575 8.79 19.04 -1.69
C LEU A 575 7.84 18.37 -2.70
N GLY A 576 7.53 19.05 -3.80
CA GLY A 576 6.89 18.51 -4.99
C GLY A 576 5.46 18.08 -4.72
N ASP A 577 5.12 16.88 -5.19
CA ASP A 577 3.77 16.35 -5.07
C ASP A 577 3.38 16.15 -3.60
N TYR A 578 4.35 15.80 -2.75
CA TYR A 578 4.12 15.56 -1.32
C TYR A 578 3.57 16.80 -0.60
N MET A 579 3.95 18.01 -1.02
CA MET A 579 3.34 19.25 -0.50
C MET A 579 1.87 19.36 -0.89
N VAL A 580 1.52 18.97 -2.13
CA VAL A 580 0.14 18.96 -2.61
C VAL A 580 -0.71 17.99 -1.78
N TYR A 581 -0.21 16.78 -1.49
CA TYR A 581 -0.88 15.85 -0.59
C TYR A 581 -1.06 16.46 0.81
N LEU A 582 -0.01 17.01 1.39
CA LEU A 582 -0.05 17.56 2.75
C LEU A 582 -1.06 18.71 2.86
N ARG A 583 -1.02 19.69 1.95
CA ARG A 583 -1.96 20.82 1.95
C ARG A 583 -3.38 20.40 1.60
N SER A 584 -3.57 19.41 0.73
CA SER A 584 -4.91 18.90 0.41
C SER A 584 -5.60 18.30 1.63
N VAL A 585 -4.87 17.52 2.44
CA VAL A 585 -5.40 16.94 3.68
C VAL A 585 -5.59 18.02 4.75
N GLY A 586 -4.60 18.90 4.93
CA GLY A 586 -4.71 20.01 5.89
C GLY A 586 -5.89 20.94 5.59
N ALA A 587 -6.11 21.29 4.32
CA ALA A 587 -7.23 22.12 3.89
C ALA A 587 -8.58 21.39 4.05
N SER A 588 -8.64 20.08 3.77
CA SER A 588 -9.84 19.27 4.00
C SER A 588 -10.20 19.21 5.48
N GLU A 589 -9.23 19.00 6.37
CA GLU A 589 -9.44 18.96 7.83
C GLU A 589 -9.84 20.33 8.39
N TYR A 590 -9.23 21.41 7.89
CA TYR A 590 -9.61 22.79 8.25
C TYR A 590 -11.08 23.08 7.88
N ALA A 591 -11.52 22.59 6.72
CA ALA A 591 -12.91 22.65 6.26
C ALA A 591 -13.84 21.60 6.92
N LYS A 592 -13.42 20.96 8.02
CA LYS A 592 -14.15 19.91 8.76
C LYS A 592 -14.53 18.71 7.89
N ASN A 593 -13.74 18.39 6.88
CA ASN A 593 -13.99 17.33 5.89
C ASN A 593 -15.39 17.41 5.25
N SER A 594 -15.85 18.61 4.90
CA SER A 594 -17.13 18.78 4.22
C SER A 594 -17.16 18.09 2.85
N ILE A 595 -18.29 17.44 2.53
CA ILE A 595 -18.55 16.82 1.22
C ILE A 595 -18.45 17.87 0.11
N ASP A 596 -18.96 19.07 0.36
CA ASP A 596 -18.97 20.17 -0.61
C ASP A 596 -17.56 20.68 -0.89
N PHE A 597 -16.71 20.75 0.14
CA PHE A 597 -15.31 21.14 -0.02
C PHE A 597 -14.55 20.13 -0.88
N CYS A 598 -14.76 18.84 -0.61
CA CYS A 598 -14.15 17.76 -1.38
C CYS A 598 -14.57 17.83 -2.85
N ALA A 599 -15.87 18.00 -3.12
CA ALA A 599 -16.38 18.15 -4.48
C ALA A 599 -15.80 19.38 -5.19
N LYS A 600 -15.69 20.52 -4.49
CA LYS A 600 -15.18 21.77 -5.08
C LYS A 600 -13.70 21.69 -5.46
N THR A 601 -12.90 21.03 -4.64
CA THR A 601 -11.44 20.94 -4.79
C THR A 601 -10.96 19.72 -5.57
N GLY A 602 -11.89 18.82 -5.96
CA GLY A 602 -11.56 17.59 -6.69
C GLY A 602 -10.99 16.48 -5.79
N LEU A 603 -11.22 16.55 -4.48
CA LEU A 603 -10.85 15.53 -3.51
C LEU A 603 -11.97 14.52 -3.33
N ARG A 604 -11.62 13.27 -3.05
CA ARG A 604 -12.62 12.24 -2.77
C ARG A 604 -12.96 12.19 -1.28
N TYR A 605 -14.22 12.43 -0.95
CA TYR A 605 -14.70 12.40 0.45
C TYR A 605 -14.37 11.08 1.18
N LYS A 606 -14.68 9.92 0.56
CA LYS A 606 -14.36 8.60 1.14
C LYS A 606 -12.85 8.43 1.42
N ALA A 607 -12.00 8.96 0.54
CA ALA A 607 -10.55 8.88 0.71
C ALA A 607 -10.11 9.72 1.91
N MET A 608 -10.61 10.96 2.03
CA MET A 608 -10.31 11.84 3.16
C MET A 608 -10.78 11.25 4.50
N THR A 609 -11.95 10.62 4.55
CA THR A 609 -12.41 9.91 5.74
C THR A 609 -11.48 8.76 6.13
N GLU A 610 -11.01 7.95 5.16
CA GLU A 610 -10.06 6.87 5.44
C GLU A 610 -8.67 7.40 5.81
N ILE A 611 -8.20 8.50 5.22
CA ILE A 611 -6.97 9.18 5.62
C ILE A 611 -7.06 9.61 7.09
N ARG A 612 -8.16 10.24 7.51
CA ARG A 612 -8.36 10.64 8.90
C ARG A 612 -8.31 9.45 9.86
N LYS A 613 -9.01 8.35 9.54
CA LYS A 613 -8.95 7.11 10.34
C LYS A 613 -7.54 6.54 10.42
N LEU A 614 -6.80 6.55 9.30
CA LEU A 614 -5.42 6.09 9.25
C LEU A 614 -4.49 6.99 10.06
N ARG A 615 -4.65 8.31 10.00
CA ARG A 615 -3.88 9.26 10.83
C ARG A 615 -4.07 8.97 12.31
N VAL A 616 -5.33 8.81 12.77
CA VAL A 616 -5.63 8.45 14.16
C VAL A 616 -4.96 7.13 14.54
N GLN A 617 -5.04 6.11 13.70
CA GLN A 617 -4.37 4.82 13.96
C GLN A 617 -2.85 4.97 14.06
N LEU A 618 -2.23 5.70 13.14
CA LEU A 618 -0.78 5.89 13.12
C LEU A 618 -0.33 6.69 14.34
N THR A 619 -1.01 7.79 14.69
CA THR A 619 -0.72 8.55 15.91
C THR A 619 -0.83 7.68 17.16
N ASN A 620 -1.90 6.90 17.29
CA ASN A 620 -2.06 5.98 18.44
C ASN A 620 -0.95 4.90 18.47
N THR A 621 -0.49 4.44 17.31
CA THR A 621 0.59 3.46 17.22
C THR A 621 1.93 4.08 17.63
N VAL A 622 2.22 5.31 17.15
CA VAL A 622 3.43 6.05 17.53
C VAL A 622 3.45 6.32 19.04
N ASN A 623 2.35 6.81 19.61
CA ASN A 623 2.25 7.06 21.05
C ASN A 623 2.35 5.77 21.88
N GLY A 624 1.92 4.63 21.33
CA GLY A 624 2.07 3.32 21.96
C GLY A 624 3.51 2.81 21.99
N ILE A 625 4.33 3.24 21.04
CA ILE A 625 5.76 2.88 20.95
C ILE A 625 6.59 3.83 21.82
N ASN A 626 6.30 5.13 21.74
CA ASN A 626 7.00 6.18 22.47
C ASN A 626 6.05 6.89 23.42
N SER A 627 6.15 6.58 24.72
CA SER A 627 5.34 7.25 25.76
C SER A 627 5.68 8.73 25.94
N SER A 628 6.81 9.20 25.38
CA SER A 628 7.25 10.60 25.40
C SER A 628 6.51 11.50 24.41
N SER A 629 5.99 10.94 23.31
CA SER A 629 5.23 11.68 22.31
C SER A 629 3.75 11.64 22.66
N ASN A 630 3.23 12.70 23.31
CA ASN A 630 1.78 12.89 23.50
C ASN A 630 1.17 13.61 22.29
N GLU A 631 1.39 13.07 21.09
CA GLU A 631 0.87 13.65 19.87
C GLU A 631 -0.63 13.34 19.73
N CYS A 632 -1.39 14.32 19.26
CA CYS A 632 -2.81 14.16 18.94
C CYS A 632 -3.04 14.58 17.50
N VAL A 633 -4.07 14.02 16.87
CA VAL A 633 -4.46 14.42 15.51
C VAL A 633 -5.06 15.82 15.57
N ASP A 634 -4.23 16.84 15.40
CA ASP A 634 -4.68 18.22 15.30
C ASP A 634 -5.44 18.44 13.97
N PRO A 635 -6.72 18.88 14.02
CA PRO A 635 -7.48 19.25 12.84
C PRO A 635 -6.99 20.55 12.17
N LYS A 636 -6.23 21.40 12.87
CA LYS A 636 -5.78 22.73 12.42
C LYS A 636 -4.25 22.86 12.35
N MET A 637 -3.58 21.82 11.86
CA MET A 637 -2.13 21.86 11.67
C MET A 637 -1.72 23.06 10.76
N PRO A 638 -0.77 23.91 11.20
CA PRO A 638 -0.27 25.00 10.36
C PRO A 638 0.53 24.45 9.17
N PRO A 639 0.65 25.19 8.05
CA PRO A 639 1.51 24.77 6.95
C PRO A 639 2.98 24.66 7.41
N PRO A 640 3.75 23.68 6.92
CA PRO A 640 5.12 23.48 7.37
C PRO A 640 6.03 24.65 6.99
N THR A 641 7.00 24.93 7.86
CA THR A 641 8.07 25.90 7.62
C THR A 641 9.05 25.39 6.56
N GLN A 642 9.92 26.26 6.03
CA GLN A 642 10.93 25.86 5.03
C GLN A 642 11.90 24.80 5.58
N ILE A 643 12.32 24.94 6.84
CA ILE A 643 13.22 24.00 7.50
C ILE A 643 12.54 22.63 7.62
N GLN A 644 11.29 22.60 8.09
CA GLN A 644 10.49 21.37 8.15
C GLN A 644 10.29 20.74 6.77
N CYS A 645 10.05 21.54 5.73
CA CYS A 645 9.97 21.01 4.36
C CYS A 645 11.26 20.30 3.95
N ASN A 646 12.43 20.89 4.20
CA ASN A 646 13.72 20.26 3.90
C ASN A 646 13.94 18.97 4.70
N LEU A 647 13.58 18.96 5.99
CA LEU A 647 13.66 17.76 6.83
C LEU A 647 12.72 16.65 6.33
N ILE A 648 11.49 16.99 5.94
CA ILE A 648 10.54 16.02 5.36
C ILE A 648 11.10 15.43 4.06
N ARG A 649 11.77 16.22 3.21
CA ARG A 649 12.44 15.72 1.99
C ARG A 649 13.55 14.71 2.34
N GLN A 650 14.33 14.99 3.37
CA GLN A 650 15.35 14.06 3.87
C GLN A 650 14.73 12.77 4.41
N ILE A 651 13.62 12.87 5.17
CA ILE A 651 12.87 11.71 5.69
C ILE A 651 12.32 10.86 4.53
N ILE A 652 11.76 11.48 3.49
CA ILE A 652 11.27 10.79 2.28
C ILE A 652 12.44 10.04 1.61
N LEU A 653 13.60 10.69 1.42
CA LEU A 653 14.78 10.05 0.84
C LEU A 653 15.25 8.84 1.66
N ALA A 654 15.25 8.94 2.99
CA ALA A 654 15.65 7.85 3.88
C ALA A 654 14.69 6.63 3.80
N GLY A 655 13.39 6.87 3.59
CA GLY A 655 12.37 5.83 3.42
C GLY A 655 12.30 5.23 2.01
N MET A 656 12.58 6.03 0.99
CA MET A 656 12.50 5.66 -0.44
C MET A 656 13.90 5.46 -1.05
N CYS A 657 14.78 4.75 -0.32
CA CYS A 657 16.20 4.63 -0.62
C CYS A 657 16.53 4.16 -2.05
N ASN A 658 15.77 3.20 -2.59
CA ASN A 658 16.00 2.65 -3.93
C ASN A 658 15.22 3.41 -5.03
N TYR A 659 14.36 4.36 -4.68
CA TYR A 659 13.46 5.07 -5.62
C TYR A 659 13.99 6.47 -5.92
N VAL A 660 15.25 6.50 -6.38
CA VAL A 660 15.96 7.72 -6.74
C VAL A 660 16.20 7.71 -8.24
N ALA A 661 16.03 8.86 -8.88
CA ALA A 661 16.40 9.06 -10.27
C ALA A 661 17.23 10.34 -10.43
N ARG A 662 18.16 10.31 -11.38
CA ARG A 662 18.99 11.44 -11.78
C ARG A 662 18.62 11.90 -13.18
N LYS A 663 18.48 13.19 -13.37
CA LYS A 663 18.26 13.80 -14.67
C LYS A 663 19.46 13.52 -15.57
N VAL A 664 19.20 13.13 -16.81
CA VAL A 664 20.27 12.94 -17.80
C VAL A 664 20.92 14.31 -18.10
N PRO A 665 22.24 14.47 -17.94
CA PRO A 665 22.93 15.72 -18.27
C PRO A 665 22.75 16.08 -19.75
N ALA A 666 22.69 17.37 -20.07
CA ALA A 666 22.49 17.84 -21.44
C ALA A 666 23.55 17.30 -22.43
N GLU A 667 24.79 17.13 -21.95
CA GLU A 667 25.92 16.57 -22.70
C GLU A 667 25.73 15.09 -23.08
N GLY A 668 24.86 14.36 -22.38
CA GLY A 668 24.57 12.94 -22.61
C GLY A 668 23.40 12.67 -23.57
N ILE A 669 22.71 13.71 -24.06
CA ILE A 669 21.52 13.58 -24.90
C ILE A 669 21.96 13.36 -26.36
N LYS A 670 22.00 12.10 -26.80
CA LYS A 670 22.26 11.73 -28.20
C LYS A 670 20.98 11.64 -29.03
N ASP A 671 19.87 11.27 -28.38
CA ASP A 671 18.55 11.14 -29.02
C ASP A 671 17.58 12.23 -28.55
N PRO A 672 16.75 12.82 -29.44
CA PRO A 672 15.72 13.80 -29.05
C PRO A 672 14.66 13.19 -28.13
N LYS A 673 14.50 11.86 -28.13
CA LYS A 673 13.62 11.14 -27.19
C LYS A 673 14.13 11.22 -25.75
N MET A 674 15.42 11.49 -25.51
CA MET A 674 16.02 11.61 -24.18
C MET A 674 15.84 13.01 -23.56
N LYS A 675 15.19 13.94 -24.28
CA LYS A 675 14.87 15.26 -23.73
C LYS A 675 14.00 15.12 -22.47
N ASP A 676 14.46 15.74 -21.39
CA ASP A 676 13.82 15.71 -20.06
C ASP A 676 13.70 14.32 -19.43
N ALA A 677 14.52 13.36 -19.87
CA ALA A 677 14.59 12.02 -19.32
C ALA A 677 15.41 11.95 -18.02
N TYR A 678 15.08 10.96 -17.19
CA TYR A 678 15.79 10.58 -15.98
C TYR A 678 16.25 9.13 -16.08
N GLN A 679 17.35 8.84 -15.41
CA GLN A 679 17.85 7.49 -15.18
C GLN A 679 17.53 7.08 -13.75
N SER A 680 16.92 5.91 -13.56
CA SER A 680 16.50 5.39 -12.27
C SER A 680 17.54 4.43 -11.67
N CYS A 681 17.57 4.29 -10.35
CA CYS A 681 18.30 3.20 -9.69
C CYS A 681 17.70 1.81 -9.95
N LEU A 682 16.44 1.72 -10.38
CA LEU A 682 15.73 0.44 -10.54
C LEU A 682 15.71 -0.07 -11.98
N THR A 683 15.75 0.83 -12.96
CA THR A 683 15.70 0.48 -14.38
C THR A 683 16.75 1.25 -15.17
N ASN A 684 17.27 0.60 -16.21
CA ASN A 684 18.15 1.21 -17.20
C ASN A 684 17.36 2.02 -18.24
N ASP A 685 16.04 1.85 -18.31
CA ASP A 685 15.17 2.58 -19.22
C ASP A 685 15.00 4.05 -18.80
N TRP A 686 14.69 4.88 -19.79
CA TRP A 686 14.41 6.30 -19.59
C TRP A 686 13.05 6.51 -18.93
N VAL A 687 13.05 7.27 -17.83
CA VAL A 687 11.85 7.57 -17.05
C VAL A 687 11.60 9.07 -17.04
N TYR A 688 10.32 9.48 -17.03
CA TYR A 688 9.93 10.89 -17.08
C TYR A 688 9.09 11.27 -15.86
N ILE A 689 9.13 12.53 -15.45
CA ILE A 689 8.20 13.02 -14.41
C ILE A 689 6.78 13.03 -14.99
N HIS A 690 5.80 12.52 -14.24
CA HIS A 690 4.41 12.51 -14.71
C HIS A 690 3.89 13.95 -14.96
N PRO A 691 3.15 14.22 -16.05
CA PRO A 691 2.72 15.57 -16.41
C PRO A 691 1.83 16.26 -15.37
N THR A 692 1.14 15.48 -14.53
CA THR A 692 0.32 16.03 -13.43
C THR A 692 1.13 16.43 -12.20
N SER A 693 2.42 16.13 -12.17
CA SER A 693 3.30 16.45 -11.04
C SER A 693 3.57 17.95 -10.98
N SER A 694 3.71 18.50 -9.77
CA SER A 694 4.10 19.90 -9.59
C SER A 694 5.53 20.20 -10.05
N LEU A 695 6.39 19.17 -10.13
CA LEU A 695 7.80 19.29 -10.54
C LEU A 695 8.03 19.08 -12.04
N SER A 696 6.97 18.88 -12.83
CA SER A 696 7.05 18.64 -14.27
C SER A 696 7.79 19.76 -15.03
N ASN A 697 7.71 21.01 -14.57
CA ASN A 697 8.37 22.15 -15.21
C ASN A 697 9.75 22.50 -14.61
N GLN A 698 10.01 22.16 -13.35
CA GLN A 698 11.26 22.54 -12.66
C GLN A 698 12.43 21.60 -12.99
N LEU A 699 12.13 20.31 -13.22
CA LEU A 699 13.09 19.28 -13.62
C LEU A 699 14.43 19.30 -12.82
N PRO A 700 14.40 19.09 -11.49
CA PRO A 700 15.59 19.10 -10.64
C PRO A 700 16.55 17.93 -10.95
N GLU A 701 17.84 18.06 -10.61
CA GLU A 701 18.85 17.05 -10.96
C GLU A 701 18.58 15.69 -10.32
N PHE A 702 18.30 15.65 -9.02
CA PHE A 702 17.97 14.42 -8.31
C PHE A 702 16.52 14.46 -7.82
N VAL A 703 15.81 13.36 -8.06
CA VAL A 703 14.44 13.18 -7.60
C VAL A 703 14.24 11.87 -6.88
N VAL A 704 13.35 11.91 -5.89
CA VAL A 704 12.80 10.73 -5.21
C VAL A 704 11.36 10.56 -5.65
N TYR A 705 10.97 9.35 -6.04
CA TYR A 705 9.62 9.04 -6.51
C TYR A 705 8.99 7.90 -5.71
N GLN A 706 7.67 7.74 -5.76
CA GLN A 706 6.98 6.66 -5.05
C GLN A 706 6.88 5.38 -5.88
N GLU A 707 6.50 5.52 -7.15
CA GLU A 707 6.32 4.40 -8.09
C GLU A 707 6.54 4.87 -9.53
N ILE A 708 6.92 3.92 -10.39
CA ILE A 708 6.96 4.11 -11.84
C ILE A 708 5.73 3.44 -12.43
N LEU A 709 4.97 4.21 -13.21
CA LEU A 709 3.81 3.75 -13.93
C LEU A 709 4.14 3.67 -15.43
N GLU A 710 3.97 2.48 -16.00
CA GLU A 710 4.06 2.29 -17.44
C GLU A 710 2.71 2.61 -18.10
N THR A 711 2.74 3.50 -19.09
CA THR A 711 1.60 3.85 -19.95
C THR A 711 2.03 3.82 -21.42
N LYS A 712 2.15 4.99 -22.08
CA LYS A 712 2.88 5.13 -23.36
C LYS A 712 4.39 5.28 -23.16
N ARG A 713 4.77 5.87 -22.01
CA ARG A 713 6.14 6.02 -21.52
C ARG A 713 6.15 5.62 -20.04
N LEU A 714 7.35 5.44 -19.49
CA LEU A 714 7.55 5.21 -18.07
C LEU A 714 7.49 6.56 -17.33
N TYR A 715 6.49 6.72 -16.45
CA TYR A 715 6.29 7.95 -15.68
C TYR A 715 6.50 7.72 -14.19
N MET A 716 7.33 8.55 -13.57
CA MET A 716 7.47 8.66 -12.12
C MET A 716 6.28 9.43 -11.54
N LYS A 717 5.61 8.84 -10.55
CA LYS A 717 4.52 9.49 -9.81
C LYS A 717 4.96 9.85 -8.39
N ASN A 718 4.40 10.94 -7.89
CA ASN A 718 4.62 11.48 -6.55
C ASN A 718 6.11 11.76 -6.29
N VAL A 719 6.58 12.84 -6.92
CA VAL A 719 8.00 13.18 -7.03
C VAL A 719 8.37 14.30 -6.05
N CYS A 720 9.58 14.22 -5.50
CA CYS A 720 10.22 15.19 -4.62
C CYS A 720 11.66 15.44 -5.06
N ALA A 721 12.18 16.65 -4.92
CA ALA A 721 13.60 16.94 -5.19
C ALA A 721 14.50 16.43 -4.06
N ALA A 722 15.68 15.89 -4.40
CA ALA A 722 16.74 15.49 -3.47
C ALA A 722 17.99 16.36 -3.67
N GLN A 723 18.76 16.60 -2.61
CA GLN A 723 20.09 17.24 -2.73
C GLN A 723 21.19 16.18 -2.67
N PRO A 724 22.26 16.34 -3.46
CA PRO A 724 23.34 15.36 -3.55
C PRO A 724 24.10 15.18 -2.22
N ASP A 725 24.22 16.22 -1.39
CA ASP A 725 24.95 16.14 -0.11
C ASP A 725 24.27 15.24 0.94
N TRP A 726 23.01 14.85 0.71
CA TRP A 726 22.22 14.06 1.65
C TRP A 726 22.47 12.56 1.52
N PHE A 727 22.83 12.07 0.33
CA PHE A 727 22.99 10.64 0.05
C PHE A 727 24.03 9.96 0.95
N PRO A 728 25.24 10.54 1.17
CA PRO A 728 26.27 9.89 1.99
C PRO A 728 25.85 9.75 3.46
N LYS A 729 25.06 10.72 3.96
CA LYS A 729 24.62 10.80 5.35
C LYS A 729 23.40 9.92 5.62
N LEU A 730 22.42 9.92 4.72
CA LEU A 730 21.14 9.23 4.91
C LEU A 730 21.13 7.80 4.36
N LEU A 731 21.89 7.56 3.28
CA LEU A 731 21.89 6.29 2.54
C LEU A 731 23.32 5.72 2.37
N PRO A 732 24.13 5.58 3.44
CA PRO A 732 25.51 5.13 3.32
C PRO A 732 25.62 3.70 2.74
N SER A 733 24.62 2.85 2.95
CA SER A 733 24.60 1.47 2.43
C SER A 733 24.50 1.35 0.91
N LEU A 734 24.05 2.42 0.23
CA LEU A 734 23.94 2.50 -1.23
C LEU A 734 25.06 3.32 -1.87
N CYS A 735 25.94 3.89 -1.05
CA CYS A 735 27.08 4.67 -1.48
C CYS A 735 28.33 3.79 -1.49
N THR A 736 29.14 3.91 -2.53
CA THR A 736 30.50 3.37 -2.55
C THR A 736 31.46 4.50 -2.24
N PHE A 737 32.18 4.37 -1.13
CA PHE A 737 33.12 5.39 -0.65
C PHE A 737 34.54 5.14 -1.15
N SER A 738 35.25 6.21 -1.49
CA SER A 738 36.67 6.19 -1.84
C SER A 738 37.56 6.12 -0.59
N LYS A 739 38.84 6.52 -0.66
CA LYS A 739 39.67 6.67 0.54
C LYS A 739 39.36 8.00 1.24
N PRO A 740 39.58 8.12 2.58
CA PRO A 740 39.51 9.40 3.26
C PRO A 740 40.37 10.46 2.55
N LEU A 741 39.80 11.64 2.34
CA LEU A 741 40.50 12.79 1.79
C LEU A 741 41.40 13.40 2.87
N ASP A 742 42.56 13.92 2.45
CA ASP A 742 43.50 14.59 3.35
C ASP A 742 43.03 16.00 3.75
N ASP A 743 42.24 16.65 2.88
CA ASP A 743 41.65 17.97 3.07
C ASP A 743 40.14 17.91 2.81
N PRO A 744 39.26 18.26 3.77
CA PRO A 744 39.54 18.70 5.15
C PRO A 744 40.11 17.59 6.06
N PRO A 745 40.93 17.94 7.07
CA PRO A 745 41.54 16.96 7.95
C PRO A 745 40.50 16.22 8.80
N VAL A 746 40.85 14.98 9.19
CA VAL A 746 40.06 14.14 10.09
C VAL A 746 39.78 14.91 11.40
N ARG A 747 38.52 14.88 11.85
CA ARG A 747 38.10 15.51 13.12
C ARG A 747 37.43 14.51 14.04
N TYR A 748 37.51 14.78 15.34
CA TYR A 748 36.70 14.10 16.33
C TYR A 748 35.45 14.92 16.61
N ASP A 749 34.30 14.28 16.54
CA ASP A 749 33.01 14.89 16.83
C ASP A 749 32.63 14.64 18.29
N THR A 750 32.58 15.72 19.08
CA THR A 750 32.35 15.64 20.53
C THR A 750 30.97 15.11 20.89
N ASP A 751 29.98 15.42 20.04
CA ASP A 751 28.57 15.10 20.27
C ASP A 751 28.31 13.62 19.97
N SER A 752 28.74 13.12 18.81
CA SER A 752 28.58 11.71 18.47
C SER A 752 29.63 10.79 19.11
N GLY A 753 30.73 11.33 19.64
CA GLY A 753 31.83 10.56 20.22
C GLY A 753 32.61 9.73 19.20
N ARG A 754 32.52 10.10 17.90
CA ARG A 754 33.07 9.37 16.76
C ARG A 754 34.04 10.21 15.96
N ILE A 755 34.88 9.52 15.18
CA ILE A 755 35.82 10.14 14.26
C ILE A 755 35.13 10.36 12.90
N LYS A 756 35.28 11.57 12.37
CA LYS A 756 34.71 12.00 11.09
C LYS A 756 35.81 12.31 10.08
N CYS A 757 35.58 11.98 8.82
CA CYS A 757 36.45 12.33 7.70
C CYS A 757 35.63 12.71 6.48
N HIS A 758 36.26 13.37 5.50
CA HIS A 758 35.64 13.66 4.22
C HIS A 758 35.99 12.58 3.22
N MET A 759 35.00 12.09 2.48
CA MET A 759 35.18 11.05 1.47
C MET A 759 34.37 11.41 0.23
N SER A 760 34.97 11.23 -0.94
CA SER A 760 34.21 11.21 -2.20
C SER A 760 33.47 9.89 -2.33
N CYS A 761 32.25 9.91 -2.87
CA CYS A 761 31.48 8.69 -3.07
C CYS A 761 30.67 8.70 -4.36
N THR A 762 30.30 7.50 -4.81
CA THR A 762 29.35 7.28 -5.90
C THR A 762 28.08 6.64 -5.36
N PHE A 763 26.93 6.97 -5.94
CA PHE A 763 25.63 6.47 -5.49
C PHE A 763 24.95 5.57 -6.52
N GLY A 764 24.37 4.47 -6.03
CA GLY A 764 23.51 3.59 -6.81
C GLY A 764 24.25 2.72 -7.82
N PRO A 765 23.51 1.88 -8.57
CA PRO A 765 24.10 0.93 -9.53
C PRO A 765 24.78 1.61 -10.71
N GLN A 766 24.37 2.83 -11.04
CA GLN A 766 24.94 3.65 -12.12
C GLN A 766 26.15 4.48 -11.66
N ALA A 767 26.59 4.31 -10.40
CA ALA A 767 27.74 4.98 -9.81
C ALA A 767 27.76 6.50 -10.03
N TRP A 768 26.62 7.17 -9.79
CA TRP A 768 26.54 8.62 -9.98
C TRP A 768 27.49 9.35 -9.01
N PRO A 769 28.33 10.29 -9.50
CA PRO A 769 29.25 11.02 -8.64
C PRO A 769 28.48 11.93 -7.69
N ILE A 770 28.82 11.86 -6.40
CA ILE A 770 28.27 12.69 -5.33
C ILE A 770 29.42 13.55 -4.76
N PRO A 771 29.17 14.84 -4.45
CA PRO A 771 30.15 15.72 -3.83
C PRO A 771 30.72 15.14 -2.53
N PRO A 772 32.00 15.44 -2.20
CA PRO A 772 32.61 14.97 -0.96
C PRO A 772 31.80 15.39 0.25
N ALA A 773 31.53 14.43 1.13
CA ALA A 773 30.75 14.66 2.33
C ALA A 773 31.48 14.14 3.56
N GLU A 774 31.19 14.78 4.69
CA GLU A 774 31.66 14.32 5.98
C GLU A 774 30.89 13.07 6.45
N VAL A 775 31.62 12.00 6.72
CA VAL A 775 31.11 10.69 7.13
C VAL A 775 31.92 10.11 8.29
N ASP A 776 31.37 9.08 8.95
CA ASP A 776 32.11 8.32 9.97
C ASP A 776 33.35 7.67 9.35
N TYR A 777 34.46 7.70 10.09
CA TYR A 777 35.71 7.09 9.62
C TYR A 777 35.53 5.57 9.46
N PRO A 778 35.90 4.99 8.31
CA PRO A 778 35.67 3.58 8.01
C PRO A 778 36.40 2.65 8.98
N GLU A 779 35.78 1.51 9.30
CA GLU A 779 36.39 0.47 10.17
C GLU A 779 37.69 -0.04 9.55
N SER A 780 38.81 0.42 10.11
CA SER A 780 40.15 0.15 9.62
C SER A 780 41.16 0.38 10.73
N ILE A 781 42.38 -0.13 10.56
CA ILE A 781 43.48 0.10 11.51
C ILE A 781 43.74 1.61 11.69
N GLU A 782 43.53 2.40 10.64
CA GLU A 782 43.72 3.85 10.66
C GLU A 782 42.72 4.57 11.58
N LYS A 783 41.50 4.03 11.73
CA LYS A 783 40.50 4.54 12.68
C LYS A 783 41.04 4.54 14.12
N TYR A 784 41.67 3.45 14.54
CA TYR A 784 42.27 3.34 15.87
C TYR A 784 43.48 4.27 16.05
N LYS A 785 44.26 4.48 14.98
CA LYS A 785 45.36 5.46 15.02
C LYS A 785 44.83 6.87 15.25
N TRP A 786 43.81 7.29 14.49
CA TRP A 786 43.17 8.59 14.68
C TRP A 786 42.47 8.70 16.04
N PHE A 787 41.85 7.62 16.53
CA PHE A 787 41.28 7.57 17.87
C PHE A 787 42.34 7.85 18.93
N ALA A 788 43.50 7.19 18.82
CA ALA A 788 44.62 7.41 19.71
C ALA A 788 45.17 8.85 19.64
N VAL A 789 45.24 9.47 18.45
CA VAL A 789 45.62 10.89 18.30
C VAL A 789 44.68 11.76 19.13
N PHE A 790 43.36 11.61 18.95
CA PHE A 790 42.38 12.44 19.65
C PHE A 790 42.27 12.14 21.15
N LEU A 791 42.58 10.90 21.56
CA LEU A 791 42.69 10.51 22.96
C LEU A 791 43.85 11.24 23.64
N LEU A 792 45.03 11.22 23.00
CA LEU A 792 46.25 11.89 23.49
C LEU A 792 46.13 13.42 23.44
N ASP A 793 45.49 13.98 22.41
CA ASP A 793 45.16 15.40 22.33
C ASP A 793 44.13 15.83 23.41
N GLY A 794 43.53 14.89 24.14
CA GLY A 794 42.52 15.16 25.16
C GLY A 794 41.17 15.64 24.62
N LYS A 795 40.90 15.46 23.31
CA LYS A 795 39.62 15.83 22.68
C LYS A 795 38.50 14.86 23.03
N ILE A 796 38.85 13.59 23.29
CA ILE A 796 37.87 12.55 23.67
C ILE A 796 37.47 12.69 25.14
N PHE A 797 38.47 12.84 26.02
CA PHE A 797 38.28 13.04 27.45
C PHE A 797 38.94 14.36 27.87
N PRO A 798 38.16 15.42 28.15
CA PRO A 798 38.69 16.75 28.45
C PRO A 798 39.68 16.79 29.61
N LYS A 799 39.56 15.88 30.59
CA LYS A 799 40.51 15.75 31.71
C LYS A 799 41.96 15.51 31.23
N LEU A 800 42.14 14.82 30.09
CA LEU A 800 43.46 14.55 29.51
C LEU A 800 44.05 15.76 28.76
N SER A 801 43.23 16.77 28.41
CA SER A 801 43.69 17.94 27.64
C SER A 801 44.79 18.73 28.36
N ALA A 802 44.80 18.73 29.70
CA ALA A 802 45.82 19.37 30.53
C ALA A 802 47.23 18.76 30.36
N TYR A 803 47.32 17.54 29.84
CA TYR A 803 48.57 16.80 29.62
C TYR A 803 49.00 16.79 28.15
N SER A 804 48.18 17.28 27.22
CA SER A 804 48.47 17.28 25.78
C SER A 804 49.77 18.02 25.41
N SER A 805 50.09 19.12 26.10
CA SER A 805 51.33 19.87 25.91
C SER A 805 52.55 19.23 26.58
N LYS A 806 52.34 18.27 27.47
CA LYS A 806 53.37 17.59 28.29
C LYS A 806 53.77 16.22 27.74
N LEU A 807 53.20 15.81 26.61
CA LEU A 807 53.49 14.53 25.95
C LEU A 807 54.93 14.49 25.43
N LEU A 808 55.61 13.37 25.65
CA LEU A 808 56.99 13.13 25.19
C LEU A 808 57.14 13.14 23.66
N SER A 809 56.06 12.90 22.93
CA SER A 809 56.01 12.90 21.46
C SER A 809 54.66 13.42 20.99
N SER A 810 54.65 14.15 19.87
CA SER A 810 53.41 14.69 19.30
C SER A 810 52.40 13.56 19.01
N PRO A 811 51.11 13.71 19.36
CA PRO A 811 50.06 12.74 19.05
C PRO A 811 49.99 12.35 17.57
N LYS A 812 50.28 13.29 16.66
CA LYS A 812 50.31 13.05 15.20
C LYS A 812 51.32 11.98 14.78
N THR A 813 52.28 11.60 15.64
CA THR A 813 53.19 10.47 15.39
C THR A 813 52.45 9.15 15.17
N MET A 814 51.26 8.96 15.76
CA MET A 814 50.45 7.75 15.59
C MET A 814 50.06 7.44 14.12
N VAL A 815 49.93 8.47 13.28
CA VAL A 815 49.47 8.34 11.89
C VAL A 815 50.63 8.29 10.90
N LYS A 816 51.86 8.63 11.31
CA LYS A 816 53.03 8.63 10.43
C LYS A 816 53.47 7.20 10.06
N SER A 817 54.08 7.05 8.88
CA SER A 817 54.55 5.74 8.38
C SER A 817 55.56 5.06 9.29
N TRP A 818 56.44 5.84 9.93
CA TRP A 818 57.46 5.35 10.86
C TRP A 818 56.94 5.07 12.28
N ALA A 819 55.63 5.23 12.56
CA ALA A 819 55.06 5.03 13.89
C ALA A 819 55.33 3.62 14.44
N LYS A 820 55.52 2.62 13.58
CA LYS A 820 55.83 1.24 13.99
C LYS A 820 57.19 1.07 14.66
N LEU A 821 58.13 2.00 14.43
CA LEU A 821 59.48 1.92 15.00
C LEU A 821 59.53 2.36 16.47
N GLN A 822 58.48 3.00 16.97
CA GLN A 822 58.43 3.51 18.33
C GLN A 822 57.56 2.57 19.19
N PRO A 823 58.07 2.00 20.30
CA PRO A 823 57.33 0.98 21.06
C PRO A 823 56.05 1.52 21.73
N ARG A 824 55.97 2.84 21.99
CA ARG A 824 54.82 3.45 22.67
C ARG A 824 53.57 3.62 21.78
N THR A 825 53.77 3.90 20.50
CA THR A 825 52.70 4.02 19.50
C THR A 825 52.11 2.65 19.20
N GLU A 826 52.96 1.63 19.06
CA GLU A 826 52.51 0.25 18.87
C GLU A 826 51.76 -0.30 20.09
N SER A 827 52.30 -0.10 21.30
CA SER A 827 51.63 -0.56 22.54
C SER A 827 50.23 0.04 22.72
N LEU A 828 50.04 1.32 22.36
CA LEU A 828 48.73 1.97 22.41
C LEU A 828 47.79 1.46 21.33
N LEU A 829 48.28 1.31 20.11
CA LEU A 829 47.49 0.81 19.00
C LEU A 829 47.03 -0.64 19.22
N GLN A 830 47.93 -1.53 19.68
CA GLN A 830 47.59 -2.93 19.95
C GLN A 830 46.57 -3.07 21.09
N ALA A 831 46.69 -2.28 22.15
CA ALA A 831 45.71 -2.28 23.24
C ALA A 831 44.31 -1.92 22.74
N LEU A 832 44.19 -0.87 21.92
CA LEU A 832 42.93 -0.44 21.34
C LEU A 832 42.34 -1.47 20.36
N ILE A 833 43.16 -2.08 19.51
CA ILE A 833 42.72 -3.09 18.54
C ILE A 833 42.26 -4.37 19.24
N HIS A 834 43.01 -4.86 20.24
CA HIS A 834 42.71 -6.11 20.94
C HIS A 834 41.31 -6.11 21.57
N GLU A 835 40.90 -4.97 22.11
CA GLU A 835 39.60 -4.78 22.75
C GLU A 835 38.56 -4.12 21.83
N ASN A 836 38.90 -3.91 20.55
CA ASN A 836 38.04 -3.27 19.55
C ASN A 836 37.48 -1.89 19.98
N ILE A 837 38.35 -1.04 20.53
CA ILE A 837 37.97 0.27 21.09
C ILE A 837 38.28 1.39 20.10
N ALA A 838 37.23 1.98 19.53
CA ALA A 838 37.35 3.08 18.56
C ALA A 838 36.35 4.22 18.79
N THR A 839 35.59 4.19 19.90
CA THR A 839 34.63 5.24 20.27
C THR A 839 34.77 5.59 21.75
N ARG A 840 34.37 6.81 22.12
CA ARG A 840 34.37 7.25 23.53
C ARG A 840 33.59 6.29 24.42
N ASP A 841 32.40 5.88 23.98
CA ASP A 841 31.48 5.07 24.77
C ASP A 841 32.03 3.64 24.96
N SER A 842 32.64 3.04 23.92
CA SER A 842 33.31 1.73 24.04
C SER A 842 34.45 1.74 25.06
N LEU A 843 35.23 2.83 25.10
CA LEU A 843 36.32 2.98 26.07
C LEU A 843 35.79 3.22 27.49
N ALA A 844 34.74 4.03 27.64
CA ALA A 844 34.10 4.29 28.93
C ALA A 844 33.46 3.03 29.51
N GLU A 845 32.79 2.21 28.69
CA GLU A 845 32.26 0.90 29.11
C GLU A 845 33.37 -0.04 29.54
N LYS A 846 34.51 -0.05 28.83
CA LYS A 846 35.66 -0.87 29.23
C LYS A 846 36.24 -0.43 30.58
N TRP A 847 36.34 0.87 30.84
CA TRP A 847 36.80 1.39 32.13
C TRP A 847 35.86 1.05 33.29
N LYS A 848 34.55 0.88 33.05
CA LYS A 848 33.63 0.35 34.08
C LYS A 848 33.98 -1.08 34.50
N ILE A 849 34.52 -1.90 33.58
CA ILE A 849 34.89 -3.29 33.84
C ILE A 849 36.32 -3.40 34.39
N LYS A 850 37.26 -2.63 33.82
CA LYS A 850 38.67 -2.58 34.20
C LYS A 850 39.12 -1.12 34.30
N PRO A 851 39.13 -0.52 35.50
CA PRO A 851 39.47 0.90 35.66
C PRO A 851 40.91 1.19 35.23
N ASP A 852 41.85 0.28 35.47
CA ASP A 852 43.29 0.47 35.14
C ASP A 852 43.61 0.28 33.65
N TYR A 853 42.62 -0.08 32.83
CA TYR A 853 42.81 -0.31 31.40
C TYR A 853 43.37 0.94 30.71
N LEU A 854 44.40 0.81 29.86
CA LEU A 854 45.18 1.88 29.20
C LEU A 854 46.05 2.78 30.11
N PHE A 855 45.99 2.66 31.43
CA PHE A 855 46.79 3.51 32.33
C PHE A 855 48.30 3.38 32.04
N ASP A 856 48.85 2.16 32.12
CA ASP A 856 50.28 1.89 31.87
C ASP A 856 50.74 2.36 30.49
N VAL A 857 49.86 2.21 29.51
CA VAL A 857 50.15 2.53 28.12
C VAL A 857 50.14 4.05 27.89
N TYR A 858 49.22 4.77 28.52
CA TYR A 858 49.14 6.23 28.49
C TYR A 858 50.31 6.86 29.28
N SER A 859 50.68 6.31 30.43
CA SER A 859 51.81 6.79 31.25
C SER A 859 53.14 6.77 30.49
N ARG A 860 53.36 5.82 29.56
CA ARG A 860 54.54 5.79 28.68
C ARG A 860 54.66 7.00 27.73
N TRP A 861 53.58 7.78 27.56
CA TRP A 861 53.58 9.00 26.76
C TRP A 861 53.92 10.25 27.56
N LEU A 862 54.00 10.16 28.90
CA LEU A 862 54.31 11.27 29.79
C LEU A 862 55.64 11.06 30.52
N PRO A 863 56.34 12.15 30.91
CA PRO A 863 57.46 12.07 31.84
C PRO A 863 57.04 11.43 33.17
N GLN A 864 57.95 10.70 33.82
CA GLN A 864 57.70 9.99 35.08
C GLN A 864 57.18 10.90 36.21
N SER A 865 57.55 12.18 36.20
CA SER A 865 57.10 13.18 37.18
C SER A 865 55.58 13.38 37.22
N TYR A 866 54.87 13.06 36.14
CA TYR A 866 53.41 13.22 36.04
C TYR A 866 52.64 11.91 36.27
N HIS A 867 53.33 10.80 36.53
CA HIS A 867 52.67 9.49 36.66
C HIS A 867 51.78 9.46 37.91
N GLU A 868 52.25 9.96 39.06
CA GLU A 868 51.46 10.01 40.30
C GLU A 868 50.20 10.89 40.17
N GLU A 869 50.33 12.05 39.51
CA GLU A 869 49.19 12.94 39.24
C GLU A 869 48.14 12.24 38.36
N VAL A 870 48.57 11.56 37.30
CA VAL A 870 47.65 10.86 36.37
C VAL A 870 47.00 9.65 37.03
N ILE A 871 47.69 8.92 37.93
CA ILE A 871 47.11 7.82 38.72
C ILE A 871 45.91 8.32 39.51
N SER A 872 46.04 9.46 40.20
CA SER A 872 44.96 10.02 41.02
C SER A 872 43.72 10.45 40.22
N MET A 873 43.89 10.74 38.93
CA MET A 873 42.82 11.16 38.02
C MET A 873 42.20 9.99 37.26
N TRP A 874 42.84 8.82 37.25
CA TRP A 874 42.42 7.69 36.43
C TRP A 874 41.25 6.94 37.08
N PRO A 875 40.17 6.60 36.33
CA PRO A 875 39.94 6.83 34.91
C PRO A 875 39.43 8.26 34.59
N PRO A 876 39.79 8.84 33.42
CA PRO A 876 39.51 10.23 33.06
C PRO A 876 38.06 10.46 32.55
N VAL A 877 37.09 9.76 33.15
CA VAL A 877 35.66 9.94 32.88
C VAL A 877 35.14 11.08 33.76
N LYS A 878 34.13 11.83 33.30
CA LYS A 878 33.36 12.66 34.21
C LYS A 878 32.63 11.72 35.18
N THR A 879 32.91 11.82 36.47
CA THR A 879 32.00 11.29 37.48
C THR A 879 30.73 12.10 37.34
N ASP A 880 29.64 11.47 36.90
CA ASP A 880 28.31 12.08 36.95
C ASP A 880 28.01 12.38 38.43
N GLU A 881 27.87 13.66 38.76
CA GLU A 881 26.95 14.11 39.81
C GLU A 881 25.52 14.07 39.25
#